data_AF-A0A1B7UZ22-F1
#
_entry.id   AF-A0A1B7UZ22-F1
#
_cell.length_a   1.000
_cell.length_b   1.000
_cell.length_c   1.000
_cell.angle_alpha   90.00
_cell.angle_beta   90.00
_cell.angle_gamma   90.00
#
_symmetry.space_group_name_H-M   'P 1'
#
loop_
_entity.id
_entity.type
_entity.pdbx_description
1 polymer ?
#
loop_
_entity_poly.entity_id
_entity_poly.type
_entity_poly.pdbx_seq_one_letter_code
_entity_poly.pdbx_strand_id
1 'polypeptide(L)'
;MSQKRHPLQIITKNSTRFIRRFLANIKKQLIWLLRTVFSSQKQQQSANAGFVLPTVVMVSVVVVLLTTAIMFRSFERAKNASNVRVNESVITAATPAIDRSKAKISKLLQDKTLSKTTPTDNDLYNALVNNIDKYTFGDETKLTLSLQGQPSLQTAWRFPVDTDSNGKFDSYTLYGIYFKTPPVGINGQYSRARNALEARNPPVVKGTLNANCGSTNTSLVGNTGWVRQDNEIKKAFFVYTAVARITDPPDTNSEVYNRDIPNSLAGAVEYQQDRVQTPTNNNAVVYDDDLELNSSTNLNGGVFTNSNLLAAGTVSNLRLYQVSSEASCFYKPKNAKIIVGGNLALGRFTDASDMGGATVDLYQGKTSNVTTGSLTKSVTNSPKDTAYNNLAYIRRINKLIDAQIAADPKYDPTEVENGLALKQTALGITFDSTERTKYRRQQLEIYFKRRTRRVPYTEVAFGATETYPSSLLQGSANTLRPIDSWVYPTDPTDGKTGGSYTNLSLNISGTSLEPKVSDPKELKKNSGKEGLLGDRVLVSNNLPELRWDTSKNQFIGSYIEDTQDITGIKWDLPSGTTQTRTRPSLVRNLADIGSTERDGEWELAAAKVPTSTTGPVGGLRVVTGAGVYLSKNDTPSSINSNVKTIWPDIEGMYHDTKPYLKMRATAVYHYKSNGYNAQTPKPIACVSSYYDPTDKSSYKNMNSLPDASNIEKDKDGQSNNGIVYPAPTRTESYYSSVLTYLSELKYNNIRLIDDGLLDRALAKKLAPTNRTISEQSAIDAQICALQILDGSLSPVSNNPVIPHGAIFETFFSDQRETQKVRATVLDLNLLRTKTIGGSEYLLPNSGIIYATRDDALPDISAGNTDAGKLESPVDYSDDTTRRPSAIILIKGGKLWRTNTYKEEEKGLTLATNLPAYIKGDFNLHTQEEFTQTLADDWNNFYTRTTFNNNFACRSRDSRFPNCTTGDEWRPANILADAVTLLSGDFDFRELGYTIGSQQPANNDTTFNLIIAAGDNPAKPTVDNGGLNNLVRVIENWTSRKIKLNGAFMQVKKSAYATGTNPPQTLNNPPTRQWSYDVGLLFQSPDLFASKLAVTPPEPPDEYLREVSRGDTWLQTLLCAKETSNPNNFAIRDQKQRPDSCQS
;
A
#
# COMPACT_ATOMS: atom_id res chain seq x y z
N MET A 1 -37.95 -37.66 20.94
CA MET A 1 -38.13 -36.79 22.14
C MET A 1 -38.13 -35.35 21.63
N SER A 2 -39.25 -34.62 21.63
CA SER A 2 -39.82 -33.85 22.77
C SER A 2 -38.85 -32.75 23.24
N GLN A 3 -39.20 -31.46 23.35
CA GLN A 3 -40.53 -30.82 23.48
C GLN A 3 -40.59 -29.43 22.79
N LYS A 4 -41.79 -28.84 22.65
CA LYS A 4 -42.07 -27.67 21.77
C LYS A 4 -41.97 -26.30 22.47
N ARG A 5 -41.69 -25.25 21.66
CA ARG A 5 -41.73 -23.82 22.05
C ARG A 5 -43.18 -23.30 22.19
N HIS A 6 -43.49 -22.64 23.30
CA HIS A 6 -44.44 -21.51 23.43
C HIS A 6 -43.60 -20.25 23.73
N PRO A 7 -43.98 -18.99 23.37
CA PRO A 7 -45.36 -18.45 23.40
C PRO A 7 -45.72 -17.42 22.30
N LEU A 8 -46.85 -17.60 21.57
CA LEU A 8 -47.32 -16.57 20.62
C LEU A 8 -48.85 -16.53 20.37
N GLN A 9 -49.67 -16.97 21.33
CA GLN A 9 -51.14 -17.08 21.16
C GLN A 9 -52.01 -16.26 22.14
N ILE A 10 -51.43 -15.43 23.01
CA ILE A 10 -52.22 -14.69 24.03
C ILE A 10 -52.60 -13.27 23.57
N ILE A 11 -51.78 -12.60 22.74
CA ILE A 11 -52.03 -11.20 22.34
C ILE A 11 -53.10 -11.09 21.23
N THR A 12 -53.21 -12.07 20.33
CA THR A 12 -54.18 -12.06 19.21
C THR A 12 -55.64 -12.33 19.62
N LYS A 13 -55.88 -12.83 20.84
CA LYS A 13 -57.22 -13.21 21.32
C LYS A 13 -58.01 -12.07 21.99
N ASN A 14 -57.33 -11.01 22.44
CA ASN A 14 -57.98 -9.86 23.09
C ASN A 14 -58.37 -8.74 22.10
N SER A 15 -57.55 -8.46 21.08
CA SER A 15 -57.86 -7.45 20.05
C SER A 15 -59.11 -7.82 19.23
N THR A 16 -59.23 -9.09 18.83
CA THR A 16 -60.39 -9.63 18.10
C THR A 16 -61.69 -9.59 18.92
N ARG A 17 -61.62 -9.67 20.25
CA ARG A 17 -62.78 -9.52 21.15
C ARG A 17 -63.24 -8.06 21.26
N PHE A 18 -62.31 -7.11 21.28
CA PHE A 18 -62.62 -5.68 21.35
C PHE A 18 -63.26 -5.17 20.05
N ILE A 19 -62.68 -5.54 18.89
CA ILE A 19 -63.18 -5.18 17.56
C ILE A 19 -64.60 -5.74 17.33
N ARG A 20 -64.87 -6.99 17.74
CA ARG A 20 -66.22 -7.58 17.64
C ARG A 20 -67.26 -6.87 18.53
N ARG A 21 -66.90 -6.41 19.74
CA ARG A 21 -67.81 -5.62 20.58
C ARG A 21 -68.12 -4.24 19.98
N PHE A 22 -67.11 -3.57 19.41
CA PHE A 22 -67.27 -2.26 18.77
C PHE A 22 -68.22 -2.34 17.55
N LEU A 23 -67.98 -3.31 16.66
CA LEU A 23 -68.83 -3.53 15.47
C LEU A 23 -70.27 -3.95 15.83
N ALA A 24 -70.47 -4.72 16.91
CA ALA A 24 -71.81 -5.12 17.35
C ALA A 24 -72.66 -3.94 17.85
N ASN A 25 -72.05 -2.98 18.54
CA ASN A 25 -72.75 -1.80 19.05
C ASN A 25 -73.15 -0.84 17.92
N ILE A 26 -72.25 -0.60 16.95
CA ILE A 26 -72.56 0.21 15.75
C ILE A 26 -73.71 -0.42 14.97
N LYS A 27 -73.71 -1.76 14.79
CA LYS A 27 -74.77 -2.46 14.05
C LYS A 27 -76.14 -2.34 14.73
N LYS A 28 -76.21 -2.31 16.08
CA LYS A 28 -77.47 -2.06 16.81
C LYS A 28 -77.97 -0.63 16.64
N GLN A 29 -77.10 0.38 16.71
CA GLN A 29 -77.49 1.77 16.52
C GLN A 29 -77.99 2.03 15.08
N LEU A 30 -77.32 1.47 14.08
CA LEU A 30 -77.74 1.59 12.68
C LEU A 30 -79.11 0.95 12.41
N ILE A 31 -79.38 -0.22 13.01
CA ILE A 31 -80.68 -0.92 12.87
C ILE A 31 -81.80 -0.17 13.64
N TRP A 32 -81.49 0.46 14.78
CA TRP A 32 -82.46 1.30 15.50
C TRP A 32 -82.82 2.55 14.67
N LEU A 33 -81.83 3.23 14.11
CA LEU A 33 -82.01 4.43 13.29
C LEU A 33 -82.71 4.13 11.95
N LEU A 34 -82.53 2.93 11.38
CA LEU A 34 -83.30 2.48 10.23
C LEU A 34 -84.76 2.08 10.58
N ARG A 35 -85.03 1.65 11.82
CA ARG A 35 -86.40 1.36 12.27
C ARG A 35 -87.22 2.60 12.56
N THR A 36 -86.61 3.70 13.00
CA THR A 36 -87.31 4.97 13.22
C THR A 36 -87.60 5.72 11.91
N VAL A 37 -86.82 5.50 10.85
CA VAL A 37 -86.99 6.18 9.55
C VAL A 37 -88.00 5.48 8.63
N PHE A 38 -88.21 4.17 8.74
CA PHE A 38 -89.04 3.38 7.79
C PHE A 38 -90.37 2.86 8.36
N SER A 39 -90.92 3.48 9.42
CA SER A 39 -92.16 3.02 10.09
C SER A 39 -93.23 4.11 10.26
N SER A 40 -93.63 4.79 9.18
CA SER A 40 -94.94 5.47 9.12
C SER A 40 -95.42 5.75 7.69
N GLN A 41 -96.40 4.96 7.22
CA GLN A 41 -97.37 5.43 6.24
C GLN A 41 -98.78 4.89 6.55
N LYS A 42 -99.61 5.76 7.14
CA LYS A 42 -101.05 5.84 6.84
C LYS A 42 -101.38 7.33 6.67
N GLN A 43 -102.19 7.62 5.65
CA GLN A 43 -102.64 8.97 5.26
C GLN A 43 -103.61 9.56 6.32
N GLN A 44 -103.99 10.83 6.38
CA GLN A 44 -103.93 11.98 5.46
C GLN A 44 -103.42 13.24 6.24
N GLN A 45 -103.49 14.53 5.84
CA GLN A 45 -104.04 15.25 4.68
C GLN A 45 -103.38 16.67 4.56
N SER A 46 -103.62 17.36 3.44
CA SER A 46 -103.62 18.84 3.27
C SER A 46 -102.31 19.65 3.12
N ALA A 47 -102.37 20.56 2.14
CA ALA A 47 -101.60 21.80 1.92
C ALA A 47 -100.16 21.77 1.32
N ASN A 48 -100.04 22.50 0.21
CA ASN A 48 -98.88 22.74 -0.66
C ASN A 48 -97.60 23.28 0.02
N ALA A 49 -96.42 22.77 -0.36
CA ALA A 49 -95.27 23.55 -0.85
C ALA A 49 -94.01 22.68 -1.15
N GLY A 50 -93.18 23.09 -2.12
CA GLY A 50 -91.72 22.88 -2.09
C GLY A 50 -91.15 21.54 -2.58
N PHE A 51 -90.78 21.46 -3.86
CA PHE A 51 -90.01 20.37 -4.46
C PHE A 51 -88.49 20.56 -4.26
N VAL A 52 -87.77 19.56 -3.70
CA VAL A 52 -86.33 19.18 -3.89
C VAL A 52 -85.94 18.25 -2.72
N LEU A 53 -85.63 16.97 -2.95
CA LEU A 53 -85.10 16.09 -1.88
C LEU A 53 -84.11 14.97 -2.29
N PRO A 54 -84.15 14.34 -3.48
CA PRO A 54 -83.19 13.27 -3.82
C PRO A 54 -81.77 13.77 -4.14
N THR A 55 -81.66 14.85 -4.92
CA THR A 55 -80.38 15.40 -5.38
C THR A 55 -79.56 16.00 -4.26
N VAL A 56 -80.19 16.74 -3.34
CA VAL A 56 -79.50 17.33 -2.17
C VAL A 56 -78.92 16.24 -1.28
N VAL A 57 -79.64 15.15 -1.01
CA VAL A 57 -79.11 14.03 -0.19
C VAL A 57 -77.92 13.34 -0.89
N MET A 58 -78.00 13.08 -2.20
CA MET A 58 -76.89 12.48 -2.94
C MET A 58 -75.65 13.38 -2.96
N VAL A 59 -75.82 14.68 -3.22
CA VAL A 59 -74.73 15.67 -3.19
C VAL A 59 -74.13 15.78 -1.79
N SER A 60 -74.96 15.81 -0.73
CA SER A 60 -74.47 15.83 0.66
C SER A 60 -73.63 14.60 1.00
N VAL A 61 -74.04 13.38 0.61
CA VAL A 61 -73.27 12.15 0.87
C VAL A 61 -71.94 12.17 0.10
N VAL A 62 -71.94 12.59 -1.16
CA VAL A 62 -70.71 12.72 -1.97
C VAL A 62 -69.76 13.77 -1.38
N VAL A 63 -70.28 14.94 -0.95
CA VAL A 63 -69.49 16.00 -0.30
C VAL A 63 -68.90 15.51 1.02
N VAL A 64 -69.67 14.79 1.86
CA VAL A 64 -69.17 14.23 3.13
C VAL A 64 -68.07 13.19 2.89
N LEU A 65 -68.23 12.31 1.89
CA LEU A 65 -67.19 11.33 1.55
C LEU A 65 -65.92 12.01 0.99
N LEU A 66 -66.07 13.03 0.15
CA LEU A 66 -64.95 13.82 -0.38
C LEU A 66 -64.23 14.60 0.71
N THR A 67 -64.94 15.30 1.60
CA THR A 67 -64.30 16.03 2.71
C THR A 67 -63.60 15.07 3.67
N THR A 68 -64.21 13.92 3.99
CA THR A 68 -63.56 12.89 4.82
C THR A 68 -62.30 12.32 4.16
N ALA A 69 -62.34 12.03 2.86
CA ALA A 69 -61.17 11.54 2.11
C ALA A 69 -60.06 12.59 1.96
N ILE A 70 -60.43 13.87 1.77
CA ILE A 70 -59.49 15.00 1.78
C ILE A 70 -58.88 15.17 3.18
N MET A 71 -59.66 15.00 4.24
CA MET A 71 -59.19 15.06 5.63
C MET A 71 -58.19 13.94 5.95
N PHE A 72 -58.46 12.69 5.53
CA PHE A 72 -57.48 11.61 5.69
C PHE A 72 -56.20 11.86 4.88
N ARG A 73 -56.31 12.33 3.63
CA ARG A 73 -55.14 12.71 2.82
C ARG A 73 -54.37 13.91 3.39
N SER A 74 -55.05 14.86 4.05
CA SER A 74 -54.39 15.98 4.72
C SER A 74 -53.68 15.51 6.00
N PHE A 75 -54.24 14.56 6.75
CA PHE A 75 -53.55 13.93 7.89
C PHE A 75 -52.33 13.11 7.46
N GLU A 76 -52.39 12.35 6.36
CA GLU A 76 -51.22 11.64 5.82
C GLU A 76 -50.14 12.61 5.33
N ARG A 77 -50.52 13.68 4.61
CA ARG A 77 -49.58 14.73 4.18
C ARG A 77 -49.00 15.50 5.36
N ALA A 78 -49.80 15.82 6.37
CA ALA A 78 -49.33 16.48 7.59
C ALA A 78 -48.39 15.58 8.40
N LYS A 79 -48.68 14.28 8.49
CA LYS A 79 -47.81 13.30 9.15
C LYS A 79 -46.49 13.12 8.40
N ASN A 80 -46.52 13.05 7.06
CA ASN A 80 -45.30 12.98 6.26
C ASN A 80 -44.49 14.29 6.33
N ALA A 81 -45.13 15.46 6.25
CA ALA A 81 -44.45 16.75 6.40
C ALA A 81 -43.90 16.95 7.83
N SER A 82 -44.60 16.46 8.85
CA SER A 82 -44.11 16.46 10.23
C SER A 82 -42.91 15.53 10.40
N ASN A 83 -42.94 14.33 9.82
CA ASN A 83 -41.81 13.40 9.87
C ASN A 83 -40.58 13.95 9.12
N VAL A 84 -40.77 14.61 7.97
CA VAL A 84 -39.68 15.27 7.22
C VAL A 84 -39.08 16.42 8.05
N ARG A 85 -39.89 17.30 8.62
CA ARG A 85 -39.40 18.39 9.50
C ARG A 85 -38.68 17.88 10.75
N VAL A 86 -39.19 16.80 11.37
CA VAL A 86 -38.52 16.17 12.52
C VAL A 86 -37.15 15.63 12.09
N ASN A 87 -37.08 14.90 10.97
CA ASN A 87 -35.82 14.37 10.45
C ASN A 87 -34.81 15.50 10.12
N GLU A 88 -35.24 16.58 9.45
CA GLU A 88 -34.40 17.77 9.20
C GLU A 88 -33.88 18.41 10.50
N SER A 89 -34.73 18.54 11.53
CA SER A 89 -34.33 19.11 12.83
C SER A 89 -33.33 18.23 13.58
N VAL A 90 -33.50 16.90 13.55
CA VAL A 90 -32.60 15.93 14.17
C VAL A 90 -31.23 15.91 13.50
N ILE A 91 -31.21 15.93 12.16
CA ILE A 91 -29.96 16.01 11.40
C ILE A 91 -29.23 17.33 11.71
N THR A 92 -29.95 18.46 11.69
CA THR A 92 -29.37 19.79 11.97
C THR A 92 -28.75 19.85 13.37
N ALA A 93 -29.42 19.31 14.39
CA ALA A 93 -28.88 19.22 15.75
C ALA A 93 -27.64 18.29 15.86
N ALA A 94 -27.58 17.23 15.06
CA ALA A 94 -26.44 16.31 15.02
C ALA A 94 -25.25 16.83 14.18
N THR A 95 -25.47 17.74 13.24
CA THR A 95 -24.45 18.22 12.29
C THR A 95 -23.16 18.70 12.96
N PRO A 96 -23.18 19.56 14.02
CA PRO A 96 -21.94 20.01 14.66
C PRO A 96 -21.11 18.87 15.26
N ALA A 97 -21.76 17.82 15.80
CA ALA A 97 -21.07 16.65 16.32
C ALA A 97 -20.53 15.76 15.20
N ILE A 98 -21.28 15.61 14.10
CA ILE A 98 -20.84 14.89 12.91
C ILE A 98 -19.60 15.58 12.31
N ASP A 99 -19.61 16.90 12.11
CA ASP A 99 -18.49 17.63 11.52
C ASP A 99 -17.24 17.60 12.41
N ARG A 100 -17.38 17.76 13.73
CA ARG A 100 -16.30 17.54 14.70
C ARG A 100 -15.74 16.12 14.62
N SER A 101 -16.62 15.11 14.50
CA SER A 101 -16.19 13.71 14.37
C SER A 101 -15.48 13.41 13.05
N LYS A 102 -15.94 14.00 11.92
CA LYS A 102 -15.27 13.90 10.62
C LYS A 102 -13.87 14.49 10.69
N ALA A 103 -13.72 15.69 11.26
CA ALA A 103 -12.43 16.35 11.47
C ALA A 103 -11.48 15.49 12.32
N LYS A 104 -11.98 14.87 13.41
CA LYS A 104 -11.19 13.95 14.24
C LYS A 104 -10.80 12.66 13.53
N ILE A 105 -11.68 12.06 12.72
CA ILE A 105 -11.36 10.86 11.92
C ILE A 105 -10.33 11.19 10.84
N SER A 106 -10.49 12.30 10.10
CA SER A 106 -9.47 12.76 9.14
C SER A 106 -8.13 13.01 9.84
N LYS A 107 -8.13 13.72 10.98
CA LYS A 107 -6.91 13.98 11.75
C LYS A 107 -6.26 12.72 12.34
N LEU A 108 -7.04 11.71 12.76
CA LEU A 108 -6.51 10.45 13.25
C LEU A 108 -5.75 9.71 12.16
N LEU A 109 -6.31 9.67 10.95
CA LEU A 109 -5.68 9.02 9.82
C LEU A 109 -4.51 9.86 9.25
N GLN A 110 -4.33 11.11 9.73
CA GLN A 110 -3.14 11.95 9.52
C GLN A 110 -2.07 11.78 10.62
N ASP A 111 -2.32 10.99 11.67
CA ASP A 111 -1.41 10.92 12.81
C ASP A 111 -0.06 10.30 12.43
N LYS A 112 0.99 11.11 12.53
CA LYS A 112 2.37 10.75 12.18
C LYS A 112 2.98 9.68 13.09
N THR A 113 2.31 9.32 14.19
CA THR A 113 2.71 8.21 15.06
C THR A 113 2.21 6.85 14.57
N LEU A 114 1.27 6.80 13.61
CA LEU A 114 0.82 5.55 13.01
C LEU A 114 1.90 4.96 12.09
N SER A 115 1.96 3.63 12.05
CA SER A 115 2.74 2.90 11.05
C SER A 115 2.30 3.30 9.64
N LYS A 116 3.24 3.30 8.69
CA LYS A 116 2.98 3.61 7.28
C LYS A 116 2.27 2.46 6.53
N THR A 117 2.22 1.27 7.12
CA THR A 117 1.34 0.15 6.70
C THR A 117 -0.10 0.41 7.10
N THR A 118 -1.08 -0.28 6.51
CA THR A 118 -2.47 -0.30 7.03
C THR A 118 -2.50 -0.51 8.56
N PRO A 119 -2.95 0.49 9.36
CA PRO A 119 -2.78 0.46 10.81
C PRO A 119 -3.81 -0.46 11.49
N THR A 120 -3.44 -1.10 12.59
CA THR A 120 -4.37 -1.96 13.34
C THR A 120 -5.36 -1.15 14.18
N ASP A 121 -6.45 -1.80 14.63
CA ASP A 121 -7.38 -1.26 15.62
C ASP A 121 -6.70 -0.70 16.88
N ASN A 122 -5.61 -1.33 17.32
CA ASN A 122 -4.84 -0.88 18.47
C ASN A 122 -3.96 0.32 18.15
N ASP A 123 -3.34 0.37 16.96
CA ASP A 123 -2.53 1.52 16.54
C ASP A 123 -3.40 2.77 16.44
N LEU A 124 -4.57 2.66 15.78
CA LEU A 124 -5.57 3.72 15.68
C LEU A 124 -6.11 4.14 17.05
N TYR A 125 -6.36 3.20 17.96
CA TYR A 125 -6.83 3.53 19.31
C TYR A 125 -5.75 4.23 20.15
N ASN A 126 -4.52 3.74 20.10
CA ASN A 126 -3.41 4.28 20.87
C ASN A 126 -2.98 5.65 20.35
N ALA A 127 -2.92 5.86 19.02
CA ALA A 127 -2.62 7.16 18.43
C ALA A 127 -3.63 8.23 18.87
N LEU A 128 -4.94 7.89 18.86
CA LEU A 128 -6.00 8.77 19.34
C LEU A 128 -5.86 9.04 20.84
N VAL A 129 -5.85 7.99 21.68
CA VAL A 129 -5.97 8.13 23.14
C VAL A 129 -4.70 8.70 23.78
N ASN A 130 -3.50 8.29 23.33
CA ASN A 130 -2.24 8.83 23.87
C ASN A 130 -2.05 10.32 23.52
N ASN A 131 -2.79 10.82 22.52
CA ASN A 131 -2.80 12.22 22.10
C ASN A 131 -4.18 12.88 22.27
N ILE A 132 -5.05 12.37 23.16
CA ILE A 132 -6.48 12.73 23.23
C ILE A 132 -6.74 14.25 23.26
N ASP A 133 -5.84 15.01 23.88
CA ASP A 133 -5.92 16.49 23.96
C ASP A 133 -5.74 17.17 22.60
N LYS A 134 -4.91 16.62 21.70
CA LYS A 134 -4.79 17.09 20.30
C LYS A 134 -6.05 16.80 19.47
N TYR A 135 -6.93 15.93 19.96
CA TYR A 135 -8.20 15.54 19.37
C TYR A 135 -9.42 16.09 20.14
N THR A 136 -9.24 17.01 21.08
CA THR A 136 -10.32 17.60 21.88
C THR A 136 -10.41 19.09 21.60
N PHE A 137 -11.58 19.59 21.23
CA PHE A 137 -11.82 21.03 21.03
C PHE A 137 -11.94 21.73 22.39
N GLY A 138 -11.67 23.04 22.45
CA GLY A 138 -11.56 23.77 23.73
C GLY A 138 -12.86 23.82 24.56
N ASP A 139 -14.01 23.58 23.95
CA ASP A 139 -15.34 23.52 24.54
C ASP A 139 -15.83 22.09 24.88
N GLU A 140 -14.98 21.07 24.67
CA GLU A 140 -15.36 19.67 24.84
C GLU A 140 -14.91 19.05 26.17
N THR A 141 -15.84 18.36 26.85
CA THR A 141 -15.50 17.45 27.96
C THR A 141 -15.22 16.05 27.41
N LYS A 142 -14.06 15.47 27.75
CA LYS A 142 -13.70 14.07 27.44
C LYS A 142 -14.54 13.08 28.25
N LEU A 143 -15.04 12.03 27.58
CA LEU A 143 -15.90 11.01 28.16
C LEU A 143 -15.32 9.59 28.01
N THR A 144 -15.55 8.78 29.04
CA THR A 144 -15.22 7.35 29.08
C THR A 144 -16.50 6.52 29.03
N LEU A 145 -16.53 5.58 28.08
CA LEU A 145 -17.59 4.59 27.90
C LEU A 145 -17.16 3.27 28.55
N SER A 146 -18.09 2.58 29.22
CA SER A 146 -17.83 1.29 29.85
C SER A 146 -18.95 0.28 29.56
N LEU A 147 -18.57 -0.99 29.47
CA LEU A 147 -19.47 -2.12 29.31
C LEU A 147 -18.95 -3.27 30.18
N GLN A 148 -19.85 -3.97 30.87
CA GLN A 148 -19.45 -4.97 31.87
C GLN A 148 -18.58 -6.08 31.25
N GLY A 149 -17.40 -6.31 31.85
CA GLY A 149 -16.44 -7.31 31.38
C GLY A 149 -15.69 -6.95 30.08
N GLN A 150 -15.76 -5.71 29.59
CA GLN A 150 -14.98 -5.21 28.45
C GLN A 150 -14.03 -4.07 28.87
N PRO A 151 -12.90 -3.88 28.16
CA PRO A 151 -12.08 -2.67 28.29
C PRO A 151 -12.90 -1.42 27.96
N SER A 152 -12.69 -0.34 28.71
CA SER A 152 -13.35 0.94 28.45
C SER A 152 -12.90 1.58 27.13
N LEU A 153 -13.75 2.44 26.57
CA LEU A 153 -13.51 3.18 25.33
C LEU A 153 -13.48 4.68 25.64
N GLN A 154 -12.36 5.34 25.36
CA GLN A 154 -12.10 6.75 25.70
C GLN A 154 -12.22 7.70 24.48
N THR A 155 -13.03 7.31 23.48
CA THR A 155 -13.21 8.03 22.21
C THR A 155 -14.56 8.74 22.12
N ALA A 156 -14.98 9.38 23.22
CA ALA A 156 -16.25 10.10 23.32
C ALA A 156 -16.09 11.47 23.98
N TRP A 157 -16.98 12.39 23.64
CA TRP A 157 -16.97 13.78 24.07
C TRP A 157 -18.40 14.31 24.26
N ARG A 158 -18.54 15.39 25.04
CA ARG A 158 -19.72 16.28 25.00
C ARG A 158 -19.28 17.73 24.82
N PHE A 159 -20.13 18.55 24.22
CA PHE A 159 -20.01 20.01 24.18
C PHE A 159 -21.39 20.65 24.41
N PRO A 160 -21.44 21.86 24.99
CA PRO A 160 -22.68 22.60 25.16
C PRO A 160 -23.16 23.20 23.82
N VAL A 161 -24.48 23.32 23.65
CA VAL A 161 -25.15 23.86 22.45
C VAL A 161 -26.27 24.79 22.87
N ASP A 162 -26.42 25.90 22.15
CA ASP A 162 -27.55 26.83 22.20
C ASP A 162 -28.54 26.40 21.12
N THR A 163 -29.67 25.81 21.52
CA THR A 163 -30.65 25.23 20.59
C THR A 163 -31.67 26.26 20.09
N ASP A 164 -31.90 27.36 20.81
CA ASP A 164 -32.88 28.39 20.45
C ASP A 164 -32.29 29.76 20.06
N SER A 165 -30.96 29.83 19.97
CA SER A 165 -30.16 30.98 19.54
C SER A 165 -30.30 32.21 20.44
N ASN A 166 -30.52 32.00 21.74
CA ASN A 166 -30.69 33.07 22.72
C ASN A 166 -29.37 33.61 23.31
N GLY A 167 -28.23 33.00 22.98
CA GLY A 167 -26.90 33.36 23.46
C GLY A 167 -26.44 32.57 24.69
N LYS A 168 -27.21 31.57 25.14
CA LYS A 168 -26.85 30.67 26.23
C LYS A 168 -27.01 29.21 25.83
N PHE A 169 -26.21 28.36 26.47
CA PHE A 169 -26.29 26.93 26.26
C PHE A 169 -27.46 26.30 27.04
N ASP A 170 -28.27 25.52 26.36
CA ASP A 170 -29.50 24.93 26.90
C ASP A 170 -29.50 23.39 26.81
N SER A 171 -28.59 22.83 26.00
CA SER A 171 -28.38 21.40 25.82
C SER A 171 -26.90 21.02 25.75
N TYR A 172 -26.62 19.74 26.00
CA TYR A 172 -25.36 19.09 25.68
C TYR A 172 -25.57 18.18 24.47
N THR A 173 -24.69 18.29 23.49
CA THR A 173 -24.55 17.27 22.45
C THR A 173 -23.39 16.35 22.82
N LEU A 174 -23.71 15.06 22.98
CA LEU A 174 -22.76 13.98 23.22
C LEU A 174 -22.48 13.24 21.92
N TYR A 175 -21.24 12.81 21.70
CA TYR A 175 -20.91 11.89 20.62
C TYR A 175 -19.72 10.98 20.95
N GLY A 176 -19.66 9.83 20.28
CA GLY A 176 -18.54 8.89 20.39
C GLY A 176 -18.16 8.30 19.04
N ILE A 177 -16.88 7.98 18.86
CA ILE A 177 -16.31 7.40 17.64
C ILE A 177 -15.93 5.94 17.90
N TYR A 178 -16.48 5.02 17.10
CA TYR A 178 -16.42 3.57 17.30
C TYR A 178 -15.91 2.88 16.02
N PHE A 179 -14.71 2.28 16.08
CA PHE A 179 -14.08 1.64 14.92
C PHE A 179 -13.45 0.26 15.21
N LYS A 180 -13.37 -0.16 16.49
CA LYS A 180 -12.78 -1.45 16.89
C LYS A 180 -13.61 -2.63 16.36
N THR A 181 -12.95 -3.75 16.15
CA THR A 181 -13.53 -5.02 15.71
C THR A 181 -13.26 -6.14 16.73
N PRO A 182 -14.06 -7.22 16.75
CA PRO A 182 -13.81 -8.35 17.64
C PRO A 182 -12.47 -9.04 17.34
N PRO A 183 -11.80 -9.67 18.33
CA PRO A 183 -10.56 -10.40 18.09
C PRO A 183 -10.75 -11.53 17.07
N VAL A 184 -9.77 -11.71 16.18
CA VAL A 184 -9.81 -12.77 15.14
C VAL A 184 -9.29 -14.09 15.73
N GLY A 185 -10.06 -15.16 15.58
CA GLY A 185 -9.68 -16.51 15.99
C GLY A 185 -8.81 -17.23 14.94
N ILE A 186 -8.35 -18.44 15.28
CA ILE A 186 -7.41 -19.25 14.48
C ILE A 186 -7.88 -19.48 13.03
N ASN A 187 -9.20 -19.51 12.80
CA ASN A 187 -9.82 -19.77 11.49
C ASN A 187 -10.04 -18.50 10.64
N GLY A 188 -9.41 -17.36 10.98
CA GLY A 188 -9.60 -16.10 10.23
C GLY A 188 -11.01 -15.50 10.37
N GLN A 189 -11.75 -15.87 11.41
CA GLN A 189 -13.11 -15.43 11.71
C GLN A 189 -13.15 -14.70 13.06
N TYR A 190 -14.12 -13.82 13.27
CA TYR A 190 -14.32 -13.18 14.57
C TYR A 190 -14.61 -14.22 15.66
N SER A 191 -13.87 -14.15 16.76
CA SER A 191 -14.00 -15.04 17.93
C SER A 191 -15.34 -14.90 18.68
N ARG A 192 -16.03 -13.76 18.50
CA ARG A 192 -17.30 -13.42 19.13
C ARG A 192 -18.10 -12.44 18.27
N ALA A 193 -19.38 -12.27 18.59
CA ALA A 193 -20.20 -11.20 18.05
C ALA A 193 -19.75 -9.80 18.53
N ARG A 194 -20.07 -8.77 17.75
CA ARG A 194 -19.76 -7.37 18.03
C ARG A 194 -20.53 -6.85 19.26
N ASN A 195 -19.89 -6.01 20.06
CA ASN A 195 -20.52 -5.34 21.22
C ASN A 195 -20.63 -3.81 21.06
N ALA A 196 -21.26 -3.16 22.04
CA ALA A 196 -21.59 -1.74 22.02
C ALA A 196 -20.39 -0.76 22.12
N LEU A 197 -19.16 -1.26 22.31
CA LEU A 197 -17.90 -0.48 22.25
C LEU A 197 -17.12 -0.69 20.94
N GLU A 198 -17.67 -1.49 20.02
CA GLU A 198 -17.07 -1.85 18.73
C GLU A 198 -17.92 -1.25 17.59
N ALA A 199 -17.37 -1.16 16.37
CA ALA A 199 -18.15 -0.77 15.19
C ALA A 199 -19.33 -1.75 15.01
N ARG A 200 -20.55 -1.25 14.74
CA ARG A 200 -21.77 -2.09 14.72
C ARG A 200 -21.74 -3.12 13.59
N ASN A 201 -21.36 -2.68 12.39
CA ASN A 201 -21.32 -3.47 11.17
C ASN A 201 -19.95 -3.34 10.50
N PRO A 202 -19.59 -4.25 9.57
CA PRO A 202 -18.55 -3.95 8.60
C PRO A 202 -19.01 -2.83 7.62
N PRO A 203 -18.09 -2.30 6.80
CA PRO A 203 -18.38 -1.46 5.64
C PRO A 203 -19.56 -1.94 4.78
N VAL A 204 -20.25 -0.99 4.14
CA VAL A 204 -21.44 -1.26 3.35
C VAL A 204 -21.07 -1.82 1.97
N VAL A 205 -21.71 -2.94 1.61
CA VAL A 205 -21.59 -3.54 0.27
C VAL A 205 -22.46 -2.76 -0.72
N LYS A 206 -21.84 -2.12 -1.71
CA LYS A 206 -22.53 -1.35 -2.75
C LYS A 206 -22.94 -2.25 -3.92
N GLY A 207 -24.24 -2.51 -4.01
CA GLY A 207 -24.86 -3.24 -5.12
C GLY A 207 -24.74 -4.76 -5.02
N THR A 208 -25.36 -5.45 -5.97
CA THR A 208 -25.26 -6.91 -6.09
C THR A 208 -23.90 -7.23 -6.71
N LEU A 209 -22.93 -7.64 -5.89
CA LEU A 209 -21.67 -8.19 -6.40
C LEU A 209 -21.95 -9.38 -7.32
N ASN A 210 -21.35 -9.39 -8.50
CA ASN A 210 -21.39 -10.54 -9.38
C ASN A 210 -20.70 -11.71 -8.67
N ALA A 211 -21.42 -12.82 -8.46
CA ALA A 211 -20.91 -14.00 -7.75
C ALA A 211 -19.63 -14.59 -8.38
N ASN A 212 -19.36 -14.27 -9.65
CA ASN A 212 -18.16 -14.64 -10.38
C ASN A 212 -16.89 -13.87 -9.92
N CYS A 213 -17.06 -12.77 -9.18
CA CYS A 213 -16.02 -11.78 -8.89
C CYS A 213 -15.81 -11.52 -7.39
N GLY A 214 -16.24 -12.46 -6.56
CA GLY A 214 -16.20 -12.38 -5.11
C GLY A 214 -17.60 -12.23 -4.52
N SER A 215 -17.92 -13.07 -3.54
CA SER A 215 -19.18 -13.01 -2.80
C SER A 215 -19.23 -11.78 -1.89
N THR A 216 -20.41 -11.47 -1.39
CA THR A 216 -20.67 -10.37 -0.43
C THR A 216 -20.01 -10.57 0.95
N ASN A 217 -19.20 -11.62 1.13
CA ASN A 217 -18.59 -11.97 2.40
C ASN A 217 -17.28 -11.20 2.61
N THR A 218 -17.27 -10.32 3.61
CA THR A 218 -16.10 -9.54 4.02
C THR A 218 -14.98 -10.45 4.54
N SER A 219 -13.87 -10.57 3.82
CA SER A 219 -12.67 -11.26 4.31
C SER A 219 -11.79 -10.31 5.13
N LEU A 220 -11.30 -10.76 6.28
CA LEU A 220 -10.45 -9.96 7.17
C LEU A 220 -9.04 -9.79 6.60
N VAL A 221 -8.51 -8.57 6.68
CA VAL A 221 -7.12 -8.26 6.28
C VAL A 221 -6.20 -8.56 7.46
N GLY A 222 -5.88 -9.85 7.66
CA GLY A 222 -5.14 -10.33 8.82
C GLY A 222 -5.86 -10.03 10.13
N ASN A 223 -5.13 -9.48 11.12
CA ASN A 223 -5.68 -9.06 12.42
C ASN A 223 -5.72 -7.52 12.56
N THR A 224 -5.85 -6.79 11.44
CA THR A 224 -5.80 -5.31 11.44
C THR A 224 -7.12 -4.64 11.84
N GLY A 225 -8.24 -5.35 11.76
CA GLY A 225 -9.58 -4.76 11.90
C GLY A 225 -10.08 -4.00 10.66
N TRP A 226 -9.36 -4.10 9.53
CA TRP A 226 -9.84 -3.75 8.20
C TRP A 226 -10.39 -4.99 7.49
N VAL A 227 -11.37 -4.80 6.62
CA VAL A 227 -11.94 -5.87 5.78
C VAL A 227 -11.69 -5.57 4.32
N ARG A 228 -11.59 -6.62 3.50
CA ARG A 228 -11.56 -6.46 2.05
C ARG A 228 -12.96 -6.56 1.47
N GLN A 229 -13.27 -5.64 0.57
CA GLN A 229 -14.51 -5.57 -0.21
C GLN A 229 -14.23 -4.77 -1.49
N ASP A 230 -14.77 -5.14 -2.67
CA ASP A 230 -14.61 -4.36 -3.91
C ASP A 230 -13.14 -4.10 -4.38
N ASN A 231 -12.22 -5.00 -3.99
CA ASN A 231 -10.76 -4.81 -4.06
C ASN A 231 -10.23 -3.54 -3.34
N GLU A 232 -10.91 -3.17 -2.27
CA GLU A 232 -10.53 -2.10 -1.36
C GLU A 232 -10.32 -2.68 0.04
N ILE A 233 -9.37 -2.11 0.77
CA ILE A 233 -9.19 -2.33 2.20
C ILE A 233 -10.07 -1.28 2.89
N LYS A 234 -11.20 -1.69 3.46
CA LYS A 234 -12.22 -0.80 4.03
C LYS A 234 -12.27 -0.88 5.55
N LYS A 235 -12.56 0.25 6.17
CA LYS A 235 -12.84 0.35 7.61
C LYS A 235 -14.01 1.28 7.88
N ALA A 236 -15.00 0.77 8.60
CA ALA A 236 -16.15 1.53 9.03
C ALA A 236 -15.83 2.25 10.35
N PHE A 237 -16.03 3.56 10.34
CA PHE A 237 -16.05 4.41 11.52
C PHE A 237 -17.51 4.77 11.81
N PHE A 238 -18.02 4.35 12.96
CA PHE A 238 -19.35 4.71 13.44
C PHE A 238 -19.24 5.90 14.39
N VAL A 239 -20.15 6.85 14.23
CA VAL A 239 -20.34 7.97 15.15
C VAL A 239 -21.79 7.95 15.60
N TYR A 240 -21.99 7.88 16.91
CA TYR A 240 -23.30 8.04 17.52
C TYR A 240 -23.38 9.43 18.13
N THR A 241 -24.47 10.14 17.89
CA THR A 241 -24.78 11.43 18.50
C THR A 241 -26.01 11.31 19.39
N ALA A 242 -26.04 12.08 20.48
CA ALA A 242 -27.19 12.19 21.37
C ALA A 242 -27.30 13.61 21.93
N VAL A 243 -28.51 14.17 21.98
CA VAL A 243 -28.78 15.44 22.66
C VAL A 243 -29.41 15.16 24.04
N ALA A 244 -28.93 15.86 25.06
CA ALA A 244 -29.45 15.85 26.42
C ALA A 244 -29.61 17.30 26.92
N ARG A 245 -30.65 17.58 27.71
CA ARG A 245 -30.93 18.94 28.20
C ARG A 245 -30.09 19.29 29.43
N ILE A 246 -29.70 20.55 29.54
CA ILE A 246 -29.12 21.09 30.76
C ILE A 246 -30.26 21.27 31.78
N THR A 247 -30.16 20.56 32.90
CA THR A 247 -31.08 20.65 34.05
C THR A 247 -30.44 21.30 35.27
N ASP A 248 -29.12 21.46 35.23
CA ASP A 248 -28.26 21.93 36.30
C ASP A 248 -27.09 22.69 35.63
N PRO A 249 -27.22 24.02 35.44
CA PRO A 249 -26.25 24.82 34.71
C PRO A 249 -24.90 24.86 35.45
N PRO A 250 -23.77 24.55 34.78
CA PRO A 250 -22.45 24.60 35.41
C PRO A 250 -21.91 26.03 35.59
N ASP A 251 -22.44 26.99 34.83
CA ASP A 251 -21.96 28.38 34.75
C ASP A 251 -23.10 29.36 34.39
N THR A 252 -22.77 30.65 34.29
CA THR A 252 -23.70 31.73 33.92
C THR A 252 -24.02 31.80 32.42
N ASN A 253 -23.30 31.04 31.59
CA ASN A 253 -23.47 31.00 30.13
C ASN A 253 -24.44 29.88 29.72
N SER A 254 -24.85 29.04 30.68
CA SER A 254 -25.77 27.94 30.51
C SER A 254 -27.09 28.24 31.22
N GLU A 255 -28.19 27.67 30.75
CA GLU A 255 -29.48 27.75 31.43
C GLU A 255 -30.27 26.44 31.42
N VAL A 256 -31.31 26.39 32.25
CA VAL A 256 -32.22 25.24 32.29
C VAL A 256 -33.19 25.34 31.12
N TYR A 257 -33.24 24.29 30.29
CA TYR A 257 -34.18 24.22 29.17
C TYR A 257 -35.64 24.18 29.67
N ASN A 258 -36.31 25.33 29.68
CA ASN A 258 -37.62 25.53 30.33
C ASN A 258 -38.83 25.49 29.38
N ARG A 259 -38.66 25.15 28.08
CA ARG A 259 -39.78 25.10 27.13
C ARG A 259 -40.46 23.73 27.09
N ASP A 260 -41.79 23.73 27.14
CA ASP A 260 -42.60 22.56 26.82
C ASP A 260 -42.46 22.22 25.32
N ILE A 261 -41.68 21.18 25.02
CA ILE A 261 -41.56 20.63 23.67
C ILE A 261 -42.22 19.24 23.59
N PRO A 262 -43.20 19.04 22.68
CA PRO A 262 -43.69 17.70 22.37
C PRO A 262 -42.66 16.92 21.53
N ASN A 263 -42.09 15.86 22.11
CA ASN A 263 -41.26 14.83 21.45
C ASN A 263 -39.95 15.26 20.73
N SER A 264 -39.62 16.55 20.54
CA SER A 264 -38.57 16.98 19.58
C SER A 264 -37.20 17.38 20.16
N LEU A 265 -36.71 16.70 21.20
CA LEU A 265 -35.30 16.81 21.69
C LEU A 265 -34.62 15.44 21.87
N ALA A 266 -35.12 14.40 21.19
CA ALA A 266 -34.71 13.00 21.40
C ALA A 266 -34.26 12.27 20.13
N GLY A 267 -33.93 13.00 19.06
CA GLY A 267 -33.28 12.42 17.90
C GLY A 267 -31.83 12.08 18.21
N ALA A 268 -31.45 10.83 17.99
CA ALA A 268 -30.08 10.38 18.00
C ALA A 268 -29.73 9.89 16.59
N VAL A 269 -28.51 10.17 16.14
CA VAL A 269 -28.09 9.86 14.78
C VAL A 269 -26.93 8.88 14.83
N GLU A 270 -27.04 7.84 14.01
CA GLU A 270 -25.91 7.00 13.64
C GLU A 270 -25.38 7.48 12.29
N TYR A 271 -24.13 7.93 12.30
CA TYR A 271 -23.37 8.28 11.13
C TYR A 271 -22.29 7.20 10.92
N GLN A 272 -22.22 6.64 9.72
CA GLN A 272 -21.17 5.70 9.31
C GLN A 272 -20.33 6.34 8.21
N GLN A 273 -19.02 6.37 8.41
CA GLN A 273 -18.04 6.73 7.38
C GLN A 273 -17.16 5.52 7.07
N ASP A 274 -17.27 5.02 5.83
CA ASP A 274 -16.41 3.96 5.32
C ASP A 274 -15.17 4.58 4.69
N ARG A 275 -14.03 4.41 5.36
CA ARG A 275 -12.71 4.83 4.88
C ARG A 275 -12.12 3.71 4.04
N VAL A 276 -11.58 4.09 2.88
CA VAL A 276 -10.99 3.20 1.89
C VAL A 276 -9.48 3.39 1.88
N GLN A 277 -8.74 2.30 1.82
CA GLN A 277 -7.37 2.26 1.34
C GLN A 277 -7.29 1.34 0.11
N THR A 278 -6.54 1.79 -0.89
CA THR A 278 -6.31 1.10 -2.16
C THR A 278 -4.82 0.74 -2.24
N PRO A 279 -4.47 -0.56 -2.30
CA PRO A 279 -3.09 -0.98 -2.55
C PRO A 279 -2.56 -0.41 -3.86
N THR A 280 -1.34 0.13 -3.82
CA THR A 280 -0.70 0.79 -4.97
C THR A 280 -0.36 -0.17 -6.12
N ASN A 281 -0.25 -1.47 -5.84
CA ASN A 281 -0.16 -2.53 -6.87
C ASN A 281 -1.46 -2.77 -7.64
N ASN A 282 -2.52 -2.00 -7.36
CA ASN A 282 -3.67 -1.84 -8.27
C ASN A 282 -3.36 -0.94 -9.48
N ASN A 283 -2.20 -0.26 -9.52
CA ASN A 283 -1.72 0.48 -10.68
C ASN A 283 -0.79 -0.39 -11.52
N ALA A 284 -0.86 -0.23 -12.84
CA ALA A 284 0.03 -0.86 -13.81
C ALA A 284 1.45 -0.29 -13.80
N VAL A 285 1.58 1.02 -13.55
CA VAL A 285 2.87 1.71 -13.46
C VAL A 285 2.90 2.58 -12.22
N VAL A 286 4.01 2.54 -11.46
CA VAL A 286 4.22 3.31 -10.22
C VAL A 286 5.67 3.81 -10.20
N TYR A 287 5.89 5.11 -10.34
CA TYR A 287 7.24 5.69 -10.35
C TYR A 287 7.45 6.64 -9.17
N ASP A 288 8.65 6.61 -8.57
CA ASP A 288 9.10 7.68 -7.66
C ASP A 288 9.63 8.88 -8.45
N ASP A 289 10.22 8.61 -9.62
CA ASP A 289 10.89 9.56 -10.51
C ASP A 289 10.07 9.85 -11.78
N ASP A 290 10.60 10.66 -12.68
CA ASP A 290 9.98 10.97 -13.96
C ASP A 290 9.70 9.71 -14.79
N LEU A 291 8.46 9.58 -15.26
CA LEU A 291 8.00 8.46 -16.07
C LEU A 291 7.97 8.87 -17.55
N GLU A 292 8.86 8.28 -18.35
CA GLU A 292 8.82 8.39 -19.81
C GLU A 292 8.12 7.19 -20.47
N LEU A 293 7.13 7.49 -21.32
CA LEU A 293 6.43 6.54 -22.20
C LEU A 293 6.73 6.87 -23.67
N ASN A 294 7.53 6.02 -24.33
CA ASN A 294 8.15 6.29 -25.63
C ASN A 294 7.98 5.19 -26.71
N SER A 295 7.15 4.16 -26.48
CA SER A 295 6.97 3.01 -27.39
C SER A 295 5.50 2.68 -27.71
N SER A 296 5.31 1.81 -28.72
CA SER A 296 4.03 1.27 -29.19
C SER A 296 3.35 0.30 -28.22
N THR A 297 3.58 0.46 -26.92
CA THR A 297 3.09 -0.47 -25.90
C THR A 297 1.69 -0.05 -25.47
N ASN A 298 0.69 -0.84 -25.83
CA ASN A 298 -0.66 -0.71 -25.28
C ASN A 298 -0.58 -0.91 -23.75
N LEU A 299 -1.14 0.01 -22.96
CA LEU A 299 -1.11 -0.08 -21.50
C LEU A 299 -2.53 0.06 -20.94
N ASN A 300 -2.98 -0.93 -20.18
CA ASN A 300 -4.23 -0.92 -19.41
C ASN A 300 -3.94 -0.69 -17.92
N GLY A 301 -4.93 -0.16 -17.18
CA GLY A 301 -4.85 0.00 -15.72
C GLY A 301 -4.32 1.36 -15.28
N GLY A 302 -4.11 1.52 -13.97
CA GLY A 302 -3.73 2.80 -13.37
C GLY A 302 -2.27 3.18 -13.62
N VAL A 303 -1.96 4.46 -13.70
CA VAL A 303 -0.59 4.98 -13.78
C VAL A 303 -0.36 5.97 -12.65
N PHE A 304 0.76 5.82 -11.96
CA PHE A 304 1.20 6.72 -10.90
C PHE A 304 2.64 7.14 -11.13
N THR A 305 2.93 8.43 -10.98
CA THR A 305 4.28 8.93 -10.73
C THR A 305 4.27 10.02 -9.65
N ASN A 306 5.23 9.98 -8.74
CA ASN A 306 5.53 11.07 -7.80
C ASN A 306 6.09 12.32 -8.52
N SER A 307 6.52 12.18 -9.77
CA SER A 307 7.23 13.19 -10.53
C SER A 307 6.48 13.46 -11.85
N ASN A 308 7.16 13.84 -12.94
CA ASN A 308 6.50 14.18 -14.21
C ASN A 308 6.09 12.92 -15.00
N LEU A 309 5.08 13.07 -15.85
CA LEU A 309 4.75 12.12 -16.92
C LEU A 309 5.13 12.74 -18.27
N LEU A 310 6.11 12.13 -18.92
CA LEU A 310 6.64 12.46 -20.23
C LEU A 310 6.13 11.43 -21.24
N ALA A 311 5.29 11.83 -22.20
CA ALA A 311 4.74 10.90 -23.19
C ALA A 311 4.71 11.51 -24.59
N ALA A 312 5.32 10.81 -25.55
CA ALA A 312 5.42 11.25 -26.94
C ALA A 312 4.40 10.53 -27.84
N GLY A 313 3.55 11.29 -28.54
CA GLY A 313 2.52 10.74 -29.42
C GLY A 313 3.03 10.30 -30.80
N THR A 314 3.91 11.08 -31.43
CA THR A 314 4.29 10.89 -32.85
C THR A 314 5.20 9.70 -33.12
N VAL A 315 5.74 9.05 -32.09
CA VAL A 315 6.71 7.95 -32.29
C VAL A 315 6.03 6.60 -32.51
N SER A 316 4.77 6.41 -32.09
CA SER A 316 4.17 5.05 -32.08
C SER A 316 2.64 4.87 -31.85
N ASN A 317 1.81 5.91 -31.90
CA ASN A 317 0.36 5.80 -31.54
C ASN A 317 0.12 5.28 -30.11
N LEU A 318 0.89 5.74 -29.12
CA LEU A 318 0.73 5.37 -27.70
C LEU A 318 -0.72 5.60 -27.23
N ARG A 319 -1.35 4.53 -26.68
CA ARG A 319 -2.71 4.55 -26.15
C ARG A 319 -2.80 3.96 -24.75
N LEU A 320 -3.45 4.71 -23.86
CA LEU A 320 -3.70 4.34 -22.46
C LEU A 320 -5.16 3.91 -22.30
N TYR A 321 -5.37 2.62 -22.07
CA TYR A 321 -6.67 1.96 -22.02
C TYR A 321 -7.30 2.03 -20.62
N GLN A 322 -8.58 1.70 -20.51
CA GLN A 322 -9.20 1.30 -19.25
C GLN A 322 -8.61 -0.04 -18.76
N VAL A 323 -8.83 -0.39 -17.49
CA VAL A 323 -8.22 -1.58 -16.87
C VAL A 323 -8.56 -2.90 -17.57
N SER A 324 -9.77 -3.04 -18.11
CA SER A 324 -10.23 -4.20 -18.89
C SER A 324 -11.48 -3.84 -19.71
N SER A 325 -12.17 -4.84 -20.28
CA SER A 325 -13.45 -4.71 -20.99
C SER A 325 -14.62 -4.36 -20.05
N GLU A 326 -15.72 -3.82 -20.59
CA GLU A 326 -16.93 -3.41 -19.84
C GLU A 326 -17.55 -4.55 -19.02
N ALA A 327 -17.45 -5.78 -19.53
CA ALA A 327 -17.91 -7.01 -18.87
C ALA A 327 -17.06 -7.42 -17.64
N SER A 328 -15.85 -6.86 -17.48
CA SER A 328 -15.01 -7.09 -16.30
C SER A 328 -15.67 -6.52 -15.04
N CYS A 329 -15.54 -7.21 -13.91
CA CYS A 329 -15.95 -6.69 -12.61
C CYS A 329 -15.07 -5.53 -12.11
N PHE A 330 -13.87 -5.39 -12.67
CA PHE A 330 -12.92 -4.33 -12.31
C PHE A 330 -13.01 -3.11 -13.21
N TYR A 331 -13.85 -3.12 -14.25
CA TYR A 331 -14.17 -1.95 -15.06
C TYR A 331 -14.90 -0.88 -14.23
N LYS A 332 -14.09 -0.07 -13.55
CA LYS A 332 -14.43 1.03 -12.63
C LYS A 332 -13.40 2.15 -12.86
N PRO A 333 -13.78 3.44 -12.85
CA PRO A 333 -12.90 4.54 -13.26
C PRO A 333 -11.63 4.64 -12.38
N LYS A 334 -11.77 4.38 -11.07
CA LYS A 334 -10.66 4.35 -10.10
C LYS A 334 -9.49 3.42 -10.50
N ASN A 335 -9.76 2.30 -11.18
CA ASN A 335 -8.77 1.25 -11.45
C ASN A 335 -7.86 1.59 -12.65
N ALA A 336 -8.08 2.73 -13.30
CA ALA A 336 -7.27 3.17 -14.42
C ALA A 336 -6.93 4.68 -14.39
N LYS A 337 -7.09 5.35 -13.24
CA LYS A 337 -6.67 6.75 -13.06
C LYS A 337 -5.18 6.93 -13.34
N ILE A 338 -4.84 8.10 -13.88
CA ILE A 338 -3.46 8.55 -14.09
C ILE A 338 -3.20 9.65 -13.07
N ILE A 339 -2.22 9.45 -12.18
CA ILE A 339 -1.92 10.33 -11.05
C ILE A 339 -0.46 10.80 -11.17
N VAL A 340 -0.26 12.12 -11.24
CA VAL A 340 1.03 12.74 -11.53
C VAL A 340 1.34 13.79 -10.46
N GLY A 341 2.35 13.50 -9.63
CA GLY A 341 2.85 14.40 -8.58
C GLY A 341 3.48 15.67 -9.13
N GLY A 342 4.24 15.53 -10.22
CA GLY A 342 4.84 16.60 -11.02
C GLY A 342 3.90 17.16 -12.09
N ASN A 343 4.39 17.22 -13.33
CA ASN A 343 3.73 17.85 -14.47
C ASN A 343 3.53 16.86 -15.65
N LEU A 344 2.68 17.24 -16.59
CA LEU A 344 2.54 16.57 -17.89
C LEU A 344 3.38 17.29 -18.94
N ALA A 345 4.19 16.54 -19.69
CA ALA A 345 4.90 17.03 -20.87
C ALA A 345 4.75 16.07 -22.06
N LEU A 346 4.80 16.63 -23.28
CA LEU A 346 4.50 15.91 -24.51
C LEU A 346 5.78 15.57 -25.28
N GLY A 347 6.59 14.63 -24.79
CA GLY A 347 7.86 14.24 -25.41
C GLY A 347 8.71 13.39 -24.48
N ARG A 348 9.97 13.19 -24.84
CA ARG A 348 11.00 12.46 -24.07
C ARG A 348 11.92 13.41 -23.29
N PHE A 349 12.73 12.87 -22.38
CA PHE A 349 13.75 13.59 -21.60
C PHE A 349 14.71 14.44 -22.43
N THR A 350 14.93 14.08 -23.69
CA THR A 350 15.88 14.74 -24.60
C THR A 350 15.21 15.69 -25.60
N ASP A 351 13.88 15.65 -25.73
CA ASP A 351 13.14 16.42 -26.75
C ASP A 351 12.99 17.89 -26.32
N ALA A 352 13.55 18.80 -27.13
CA ALA A 352 13.50 20.26 -26.90
C ALA A 352 12.18 20.91 -27.36
N SER A 353 11.23 20.13 -27.89
CA SER A 353 9.94 20.57 -28.40
C SER A 353 8.89 19.49 -28.17
N ASP A 354 7.60 19.85 -28.23
CA ASP A 354 6.51 18.88 -28.07
C ASP A 354 6.46 17.90 -29.27
N MET A 355 6.33 16.60 -28.97
CA MET A 355 6.28 15.45 -29.90
C MET A 355 4.88 14.80 -29.94
N GLY A 356 3.83 15.61 -29.80
CA GLY A 356 2.43 15.17 -29.76
C GLY A 356 2.05 14.41 -28.47
N GLY A 357 0.74 14.24 -28.24
CA GLY A 357 0.21 13.57 -27.05
C GLY A 357 -0.22 12.12 -27.27
N ALA A 358 -0.19 11.33 -26.19
CA ALA A 358 -0.76 9.99 -26.14
C ALA A 358 -2.30 10.03 -26.22
N THR A 359 -2.92 8.98 -26.76
CA THR A 359 -4.38 8.78 -26.68
C THR A 359 -4.74 8.23 -25.32
N VAL A 360 -5.78 8.76 -24.68
CA VAL A 360 -6.26 8.33 -23.35
C VAL A 360 -7.74 7.97 -23.44
N ASP A 361 -8.09 6.73 -23.12
CA ASP A 361 -9.47 6.27 -23.07
C ASP A 361 -10.15 6.77 -21.78
N LEU A 362 -11.34 7.35 -21.93
CA LEU A 362 -12.15 7.93 -20.86
C LEU A 362 -13.37 7.03 -20.54
N TYR A 363 -13.65 6.85 -19.24
CA TYR A 363 -14.67 5.94 -18.74
C TYR A 363 -16.08 6.52 -18.90
N GLN A 364 -16.95 5.84 -19.65
CA GLN A 364 -18.35 6.27 -19.92
C GLN A 364 -19.42 5.45 -19.18
N GLY A 365 -19.03 4.53 -18.30
CA GLY A 365 -19.92 3.55 -17.66
C GLY A 365 -19.95 2.20 -18.37
N LYS A 366 -20.69 1.23 -17.82
CA LYS A 366 -20.79 -0.18 -18.30
C LYS A 366 -21.79 -0.42 -19.44
N THR A 367 -22.25 0.64 -20.09
CA THR A 367 -23.35 0.60 -21.08
C THR A 367 -23.03 1.43 -22.31
N SER A 368 -21.78 1.87 -22.47
CA SER A 368 -21.37 2.89 -23.42
C SER A 368 -19.87 2.81 -23.62
N ASN A 369 -19.46 2.61 -24.88
CA ASN A 369 -18.06 2.56 -25.28
C ASN A 369 -17.27 3.75 -24.74
N VAL A 370 -15.98 3.53 -24.49
CA VAL A 370 -15.03 4.60 -24.14
C VAL A 370 -15.02 5.72 -25.17
N THR A 371 -14.85 6.95 -24.70
CA THR A 371 -14.44 8.09 -25.55
C THR A 371 -12.94 8.30 -25.40
N THR A 372 -12.31 9.07 -26.29
CA THR A 372 -10.86 9.30 -26.27
C THR A 372 -10.53 10.77 -26.06
N GLY A 373 -9.63 11.06 -25.12
CA GLY A 373 -8.91 12.35 -25.03
C GLY A 373 -7.50 12.23 -25.63
N SER A 374 -6.93 13.36 -26.05
CA SER A 374 -5.48 13.48 -26.28
C SER A 374 -4.84 14.00 -25.01
N LEU A 375 -3.67 13.46 -24.62
CA LEU A 375 -2.89 14.00 -23.51
C LEU A 375 -2.45 15.45 -23.81
N THR A 376 -2.60 16.33 -22.83
CA THR A 376 -2.26 17.77 -22.91
C THR A 376 -1.26 18.11 -21.81
N LYS A 377 -0.23 18.93 -22.12
CA LYS A 377 0.75 19.38 -21.13
C LYS A 377 0.14 20.33 -20.09
N SER A 378 0.62 20.22 -18.85
CA SER A 378 0.19 21.07 -17.73
C SER A 378 1.07 22.31 -17.54
N VAL A 379 2.22 22.36 -18.21
CA VAL A 379 3.16 23.48 -18.23
C VAL A 379 3.51 23.85 -19.68
N THR A 380 3.93 25.08 -19.93
CA THR A 380 4.24 25.55 -21.29
C THR A 380 5.66 25.21 -21.75
N ASN A 381 6.58 24.95 -20.81
CA ASN A 381 7.98 24.58 -21.03
C ASN A 381 8.14 23.33 -21.92
N SER A 382 9.35 23.09 -22.44
CA SER A 382 9.65 21.87 -23.21
C SER A 382 9.67 20.62 -22.33
N PRO A 383 9.53 19.40 -22.89
CA PRO A 383 9.69 18.15 -22.14
C PRO A 383 11.03 18.06 -21.41
N LYS A 384 12.13 18.36 -22.12
CA LYS A 384 13.50 18.40 -21.58
C LYS A 384 13.67 19.36 -20.39
N ASP A 385 13.07 20.55 -20.45
CA ASP A 385 13.21 21.58 -19.39
C ASP A 385 12.30 21.30 -18.18
N THR A 386 11.21 20.56 -18.41
CA THR A 386 10.23 20.15 -17.40
C THR A 386 10.74 19.00 -16.55
N ALA A 387 11.52 18.10 -17.14
CA ALA A 387 12.13 16.95 -16.49
C ALA A 387 13.00 17.31 -15.28
N TYR A 388 13.18 16.38 -14.35
CA TYR A 388 13.83 16.61 -13.07
C TYR A 388 15.33 16.25 -13.02
N ASN A 389 16.08 17.15 -12.41
CA ASN A 389 17.49 17.01 -12.07
C ASN A 389 17.65 16.30 -10.72
N ASN A 390 17.73 14.98 -10.75
CA ASN A 390 17.87 14.15 -9.56
C ASN A 390 19.12 14.45 -8.73
N LEU A 391 20.25 14.75 -9.37
CA LEU A 391 21.48 15.10 -8.66
C LEU A 391 21.33 16.39 -7.87
N ALA A 392 20.71 17.42 -8.44
CA ALA A 392 20.41 18.66 -7.73
C ALA A 392 19.44 18.43 -6.56
N TYR A 393 18.38 17.65 -6.76
CA TYR A 393 17.44 17.29 -5.70
C TYR A 393 18.14 16.55 -4.53
N ILE A 394 18.93 15.52 -4.82
CA ILE A 394 19.65 14.76 -3.79
C ILE A 394 20.68 15.63 -3.06
N ARG A 395 21.40 16.51 -3.77
CA ARG A 395 22.33 17.46 -3.13
C ARG A 395 21.63 18.42 -2.18
N ARG A 396 20.46 18.96 -2.56
CA ARG A 396 19.63 19.77 -1.65
C ARG A 396 19.20 18.98 -0.40
N ILE A 397 18.76 17.72 -0.57
CA ILE A 397 18.44 16.83 0.56
C ILE A 397 19.67 16.59 1.46
N ASN A 398 20.84 16.26 0.90
CA ASN A 398 22.08 16.11 1.65
C ASN A 398 22.41 17.38 2.46
N LYS A 399 22.30 18.58 1.84
CA LYS A 399 22.56 19.86 2.54
C LYS A 399 21.57 20.17 3.67
N LEU A 400 20.29 19.84 3.50
CA LEU A 400 19.28 19.97 4.55
C LEU A 400 19.58 19.04 5.75
N ILE A 401 19.95 17.80 5.45
CA ILE A 401 20.34 16.82 6.48
C ILE A 401 21.62 17.27 7.19
N ASP A 402 22.67 17.68 6.47
CA ASP A 402 23.95 18.10 7.05
C ASP A 402 23.76 19.31 7.98
N ALA A 403 22.92 20.29 7.58
CA ALA A 403 22.57 21.44 8.41
C ALA A 403 21.85 21.05 9.71
N GLN A 404 20.93 20.08 9.67
CA GLN A 404 20.24 19.60 10.88
C GLN A 404 21.10 18.63 11.71
N ILE A 405 22.00 17.87 11.09
CA ILE A 405 22.97 17.02 11.79
C ILE A 405 23.93 17.87 12.63
N ALA A 406 24.37 19.01 12.09
CA ALA A 406 25.18 20.00 12.80
C ALA A 406 24.42 20.76 13.92
N ALA A 407 23.08 20.73 13.90
CA ALA A 407 22.25 21.29 14.95
C ALA A 407 22.07 20.31 16.14
N ASP A 408 21.79 20.86 17.32
CA ASP A 408 21.51 20.10 18.54
C ASP A 408 20.30 19.15 18.32
N PRO A 409 20.44 17.83 18.60
CA PRO A 409 19.38 16.84 18.40
C PRO A 409 18.05 17.17 19.08
N LYS A 410 18.01 18.00 20.13
CA LYS A 410 16.74 18.43 20.76
C LYS A 410 15.83 19.27 19.84
N TYR A 411 16.38 19.75 18.71
CA TYR A 411 15.62 20.45 17.68
C TYR A 411 15.13 19.52 16.56
N ASP A 412 15.38 18.21 16.67
CA ASP A 412 14.83 17.25 15.73
C ASP A 412 13.29 17.18 15.87
N PRO A 413 12.56 16.92 14.77
CA PRO A 413 11.13 16.66 14.81
C PRO A 413 10.81 15.38 15.59
N THR A 414 9.67 15.36 16.30
CA THR A 414 9.21 14.15 17.02
C THR A 414 8.98 12.95 16.09
N GLU A 415 8.70 13.21 14.80
CA GLU A 415 8.65 12.19 13.72
C GLU A 415 10.00 11.45 13.55
N VAL A 416 11.12 12.19 13.65
CA VAL A 416 12.49 11.67 13.51
C VAL A 416 12.91 10.91 14.78
N GLU A 417 12.58 11.45 15.96
CA GLU A 417 12.83 10.80 17.25
C GLU A 417 12.08 9.46 17.36
N ASN A 418 10.79 9.45 17.01
CA ASN A 418 9.97 8.23 16.99
C ASN A 418 10.49 7.22 15.96
N GLY A 419 10.85 7.67 14.75
CA GLY A 419 11.43 6.81 13.72
C GLY A 419 12.74 6.15 14.17
N LEU A 420 13.60 6.89 14.89
CA LEU A 420 14.83 6.37 15.47
C LEU A 420 14.55 5.32 16.57
N ALA A 421 13.61 5.59 17.48
CA ALA A 421 13.21 4.65 18.53
C ALA A 421 12.55 3.37 17.99
N LEU A 422 11.72 3.49 16.95
CA LEU A 422 11.13 2.37 16.23
C LEU A 422 12.22 1.55 15.52
N LYS A 423 13.19 2.19 14.87
CA LYS A 423 14.32 1.50 14.23
C LYS A 423 15.16 0.74 15.25
N GLN A 424 15.44 1.34 16.41
CA GLN A 424 16.17 0.69 17.50
C GLN A 424 15.42 -0.56 18.00
N THR A 425 14.11 -0.43 18.23
CA THR A 425 13.24 -1.53 18.67
C THR A 425 13.13 -2.65 17.63
N ALA A 426 13.06 -2.30 16.35
CA ALA A 426 12.97 -3.26 15.25
C ALA A 426 14.27 -4.06 15.06
N LEU A 427 15.44 -3.44 15.30
CA LEU A 427 16.74 -4.12 15.25
C LEU A 427 17.07 -4.91 16.53
N GLY A 428 16.47 -4.56 17.66
CA GLY A 428 16.71 -5.23 18.95
C GLY A 428 18.06 -4.90 19.59
N ILE A 429 18.72 -3.81 19.17
CA ILE A 429 20.03 -3.38 19.66
C ILE A 429 19.94 -2.04 20.41
N THR A 430 21.01 -1.69 21.13
CA THR A 430 21.26 -0.34 21.66
C THR A 430 22.25 0.36 20.74
N PHE A 431 21.89 1.55 20.26
CA PHE A 431 22.73 2.31 19.33
C PHE A 431 23.93 2.96 20.02
N ASP A 432 25.13 2.73 19.46
CA ASP A 432 26.30 3.56 19.72
C ASP A 432 26.23 4.94 19.03
N SER A 433 27.27 5.77 19.17
CA SER A 433 27.31 7.10 18.55
C SER A 433 27.33 7.09 17.01
N THR A 434 27.93 6.07 16.40
CA THR A 434 28.02 5.88 14.95
C THR A 434 26.67 5.42 14.40
N GLU A 435 26.09 4.39 15.02
CA GLU A 435 24.76 3.87 14.68
C GLU A 435 23.68 4.94 14.86
N ARG A 436 23.71 5.68 15.98
CA ARG A 436 22.78 6.79 16.22
C ARG A 436 22.90 7.85 15.14
N THR A 437 24.11 8.20 14.70
CA THR A 437 24.34 9.19 13.63
C THR A 437 23.81 8.68 12.29
N LYS A 438 24.15 7.45 11.91
CA LYS A 438 23.67 6.79 10.67
C LYS A 438 22.14 6.73 10.62
N TYR A 439 21.49 6.20 11.66
CA TYR A 439 20.04 6.05 11.68
C TYR A 439 19.32 7.41 11.83
N ARG A 440 19.89 8.39 12.55
CA ARG A 440 19.39 9.79 12.55
C ARG A 440 19.44 10.38 11.14
N ARG A 441 20.53 10.18 10.38
CA ARG A 441 20.65 10.62 8.98
C ARG A 441 19.54 10.05 8.11
N GLN A 442 19.30 8.73 8.21
CA GLN A 442 18.23 8.06 7.46
C GLN A 442 16.82 8.57 7.81
N GLN A 443 16.53 8.85 9.09
CA GLN A 443 15.24 9.43 9.48
C GLN A 443 15.08 10.88 9.00
N LEU A 444 16.15 11.69 9.02
CA LEU A 444 16.15 13.04 8.44
C LEU A 444 15.95 13.03 6.92
N GLU A 445 16.53 12.06 6.21
CA GLU A 445 16.32 11.87 4.77
C GLU A 445 14.84 11.62 4.45
N ILE A 446 14.20 10.68 5.17
CA ILE A 446 12.76 10.43 5.06
C ILE A 446 11.96 11.71 5.37
N TYR A 447 12.33 12.44 6.42
CA TYR A 447 11.65 13.66 6.85
C TYR A 447 11.69 14.76 5.78
N PHE A 448 12.87 15.04 5.22
CA PHE A 448 13.06 16.11 4.22
C PHE A 448 12.55 15.72 2.84
N LYS A 449 12.68 14.45 2.40
CA LYS A 449 12.12 14.00 1.10
C LYS A 449 10.60 14.23 1.02
N ARG A 450 9.87 14.07 2.13
CA ARG A 450 8.42 14.36 2.21
C ARG A 450 8.06 15.84 2.10
N ARG A 451 9.01 16.75 2.30
CA ARG A 451 8.79 18.21 2.47
C ARG A 451 9.51 19.07 1.43
N THR A 452 10.35 18.47 0.60
CA THR A 452 11.13 19.14 -0.44
C THR A 452 10.58 18.71 -1.79
N ARG A 453 10.16 19.68 -2.62
CA ARG A 453 9.74 19.40 -4.00
C ARG A 453 10.93 18.98 -4.87
N ARG A 454 10.66 18.34 -6.01
CA ARG A 454 11.68 17.98 -7.00
C ARG A 454 12.21 19.24 -7.71
N VAL A 455 13.36 19.12 -8.37
CA VAL A 455 14.09 20.23 -9.03
C VAL A 455 14.06 20.02 -10.55
N PRO A 456 13.36 20.84 -11.36
CA PRO A 456 13.40 20.73 -12.81
C PRO A 456 14.69 21.29 -13.42
N TYR A 457 15.04 20.81 -14.62
CA TYR A 457 16.21 21.29 -15.35
C TYR A 457 16.12 22.78 -15.73
N THR A 458 14.91 23.36 -15.84
CA THR A 458 14.73 24.82 -16.00
C THR A 458 15.08 25.64 -14.74
N GLU A 459 15.24 25.02 -13.58
CA GLU A 459 15.67 25.67 -12.33
C GLU A 459 17.17 25.44 -12.10
N VAL A 460 17.63 24.20 -12.21
CA VAL A 460 19.05 23.83 -12.13
C VAL A 460 19.42 22.98 -13.34
N ALA A 461 20.08 23.61 -14.30
CA ALA A 461 20.51 22.96 -15.55
C ALA A 461 21.45 21.77 -15.30
N PHE A 462 21.48 20.81 -16.22
CA PHE A 462 22.36 19.66 -16.13
C PHE A 462 23.84 20.09 -16.12
N GLY A 463 24.61 19.57 -15.15
CA GLY A 463 26.02 19.92 -14.95
C GLY A 463 26.27 21.29 -14.31
N ALA A 464 25.24 22.08 -14.00
CA ALA A 464 25.41 23.37 -13.32
C ALA A 464 25.72 23.21 -11.83
N THR A 465 26.60 24.06 -11.31
CA THR A 465 26.85 24.20 -9.86
C THR A 465 25.79 25.10 -9.26
N GLU A 466 24.97 24.58 -8.34
CA GLU A 466 24.01 25.37 -7.59
C GLU A 466 24.69 26.19 -6.48
N THR A 467 24.37 27.48 -6.39
CA THR A 467 24.75 28.34 -5.26
C THR A 467 23.67 28.30 -4.19
N TYR A 468 24.02 27.79 -3.01
CA TYR A 468 23.08 27.62 -1.91
C TYR A 468 22.90 28.92 -1.09
N PRO A 469 21.67 29.25 -0.63
CA PRO A 469 21.43 30.33 0.32
C PRO A 469 22.15 30.12 1.66
N SER A 470 22.41 31.20 2.40
CA SER A 470 23.11 31.16 3.69
C SER A 470 22.31 30.48 4.81
N SER A 471 20.98 30.46 4.72
CA SER A 471 20.11 29.64 5.55
C SER A 471 19.30 28.68 4.67
N LEU A 472 19.31 27.39 5.02
CA LEU A 472 18.63 26.31 4.30
C LEU A 472 17.39 25.80 5.03
N LEU A 473 17.25 26.13 6.31
CA LEU A 473 16.22 25.61 7.21
C LEU A 473 15.40 26.77 7.80
N GLN A 474 14.11 26.50 8.02
CA GLN A 474 13.20 27.37 8.76
C GLN A 474 12.50 26.58 9.87
N GLY A 475 12.15 27.25 10.96
CA GLY A 475 11.51 26.62 12.12
C GLY A 475 12.44 25.70 12.90
N SER A 476 11.86 24.97 13.85
CA SER A 476 12.55 23.97 14.69
C SER A 476 11.59 22.90 15.18
N ALA A 477 12.12 21.75 15.61
CA ALA A 477 11.34 20.59 16.07
C ALA A 477 10.22 20.25 15.08
N ASN A 478 8.96 20.23 15.53
CA ASN A 478 7.82 19.87 14.68
C ASN A 478 7.44 20.91 13.61
N THR A 479 8.13 22.06 13.55
CA THR A 479 7.97 23.10 12.51
C THR A 479 9.15 23.18 11.53
N LEU A 480 10.20 22.36 11.74
CA LEU A 480 11.42 22.32 10.93
C LEU A 480 11.11 22.00 9.47
N ARG A 481 11.59 22.82 8.54
CA ARG A 481 11.37 22.65 7.09
C ARG A 481 12.52 23.23 6.26
N PRO A 482 12.63 22.85 4.97
CA PRO A 482 13.43 23.61 4.01
C PRO A 482 12.95 25.05 3.87
N ILE A 483 13.77 25.93 3.29
CA ILE A 483 13.32 27.24 2.79
C ILE A 483 12.13 27.11 1.83
N ASP A 484 11.25 28.11 1.83
CA ASP A 484 9.98 28.07 1.09
C ASP A 484 10.15 27.84 -0.43
N SER A 485 11.24 28.35 -1.04
CA SER A 485 11.54 28.11 -2.46
C SER A 485 11.82 26.64 -2.79
N TRP A 486 12.23 25.82 -1.81
CA TRP A 486 12.43 24.37 -1.92
C TRP A 486 11.23 23.54 -1.44
N VAL A 487 10.22 24.19 -0.85
CA VAL A 487 8.95 23.55 -0.46
C VAL A 487 7.89 23.73 -1.55
N TYR A 488 7.68 24.95 -2.05
CA TYR A 488 6.60 25.23 -3.00
C TYR A 488 7.09 25.24 -4.45
N PRO A 489 6.28 24.76 -5.42
CA PRO A 489 6.62 24.79 -6.84
C PRO A 489 6.32 26.14 -7.50
N THR A 490 5.35 26.87 -6.94
CA THR A 490 4.89 28.20 -7.32
C THR A 490 4.67 29.00 -6.04
N ASP A 491 4.51 30.32 -6.16
CA ASP A 491 4.18 31.20 -5.04
C ASP A 491 2.94 30.68 -4.27
N PRO A 492 3.03 30.50 -2.94
CA PRO A 492 1.93 29.98 -2.14
C PRO A 492 0.76 30.97 -2.00
N THR A 493 0.95 32.25 -2.32
CA THR A 493 -0.12 33.29 -2.28
C THR A 493 -1.07 33.21 -3.46
N ASP A 494 -0.64 32.69 -4.62
CA ASP A 494 -1.45 32.64 -5.84
C ASP A 494 -1.59 31.25 -6.49
N GLY A 495 -0.73 30.29 -6.11
CA GLY A 495 -0.76 28.91 -6.61
C GLY A 495 -0.32 28.74 -8.08
N LYS A 496 0.22 29.78 -8.73
CA LYS A 496 0.51 29.79 -10.17
C LYS A 496 1.83 30.43 -10.59
N THR A 497 2.39 31.37 -9.83
CA THR A 497 3.61 32.09 -10.24
C THR A 497 4.86 31.27 -9.94
N GLY A 498 5.56 30.77 -10.97
CA GLY A 498 6.74 29.90 -10.83
C GLY A 498 8.08 30.62 -10.57
N GLY A 499 8.15 31.94 -10.77
CA GLY A 499 9.39 32.71 -10.61
C GLY A 499 9.89 32.73 -9.16
N SER A 500 11.20 32.58 -8.97
CA SER A 500 11.85 32.33 -7.65
C SER A 500 11.52 30.98 -6.99
N TYR A 501 10.77 30.10 -7.68
CA TYR A 501 10.46 28.74 -7.27
C TYR A 501 11.00 27.74 -8.32
N THR A 502 10.14 27.09 -9.09
CA THR A 502 10.56 26.11 -10.12
C THR A 502 10.91 26.71 -11.47
N ASN A 503 10.58 27.98 -11.73
CA ASN A 503 10.61 28.64 -13.04
C ASN A 503 9.74 27.95 -14.14
N LEU A 504 8.89 26.98 -13.77
CA LEU A 504 7.91 26.39 -14.68
C LEU A 504 6.67 27.29 -14.78
N SER A 505 6.14 27.41 -16.00
CA SER A 505 4.94 28.20 -16.29
C SER A 505 3.74 27.29 -16.52
N LEU A 506 2.68 27.43 -15.71
CA LEU A 506 1.46 26.64 -15.85
C LEU A 506 0.75 26.92 -17.18
N ASN A 507 0.18 25.89 -17.80
CA ASN A 507 -0.54 25.99 -19.07
C ASN A 507 -1.98 26.53 -18.85
N ILE A 508 -2.08 27.85 -18.66
CA ILE A 508 -3.32 28.56 -18.34
C ILE A 508 -3.90 29.23 -19.60
N SER A 509 -5.21 29.07 -19.82
CA SER A 509 -5.96 29.74 -20.88
C SER A 509 -7.21 30.39 -20.28
N GLY A 510 -7.18 31.72 -20.11
CA GLY A 510 -8.26 32.47 -19.46
C GLY A 510 -8.41 32.07 -17.99
N THR A 511 -9.57 31.54 -17.60
CA THR A 511 -9.84 31.04 -16.24
C THR A 511 -9.69 29.52 -16.11
N SER A 512 -9.08 28.86 -17.08
CA SER A 512 -8.90 27.40 -17.15
C SER A 512 -7.41 27.03 -17.15
N LEU A 513 -7.09 25.82 -16.67
CA LEU A 513 -5.75 25.25 -16.55
C LEU A 513 -5.75 23.86 -17.19
N GLU A 514 -4.78 23.56 -18.05
CA GLU A 514 -4.67 22.22 -18.61
C GLU A 514 -3.99 21.23 -17.63
N PRO A 515 -4.44 19.96 -17.55
CA PRO A 515 -5.63 19.41 -18.22
C PRO A 515 -6.92 19.93 -17.59
N LYS A 516 -7.92 20.25 -18.44
CA LYS A 516 -9.28 20.64 -18.01
C LYS A 516 -9.96 19.55 -17.19
N VAL A 517 -10.71 19.93 -16.15
CA VAL A 517 -11.25 18.99 -15.15
C VAL A 517 -12.58 19.44 -14.52
N SER A 518 -13.42 18.46 -14.19
CA SER A 518 -14.68 18.64 -13.47
C SER A 518 -14.47 18.84 -11.96
N ASP A 519 -15.38 19.57 -11.30
CA ASP A 519 -15.50 19.56 -9.84
C ASP A 519 -15.64 18.09 -9.35
N PRO A 520 -14.80 17.61 -8.41
CA PRO A 520 -14.88 16.24 -7.88
C PRO A 520 -16.26 15.84 -7.35
N LYS A 521 -17.07 16.80 -6.87
CA LYS A 521 -18.46 16.56 -6.43
C LYS A 521 -19.38 16.24 -7.61
N GLU A 522 -19.22 16.94 -8.73
CA GLU A 522 -19.99 16.70 -9.96
C GLU A 522 -19.56 15.37 -10.61
N LEU A 523 -18.25 15.04 -10.59
CA LEU A 523 -17.76 13.75 -11.05
C LEU A 523 -18.33 12.58 -10.22
N LYS A 524 -18.37 12.71 -8.88
CA LYS A 524 -18.98 11.71 -7.98
C LYS A 524 -20.49 11.56 -8.24
N LYS A 525 -21.21 12.66 -8.45
CA LYS A 525 -22.64 12.70 -8.80
C LYS A 525 -22.93 11.98 -10.12
N ASN A 526 -22.07 12.13 -11.13
CA ASN A 526 -22.20 11.48 -12.43
C ASN A 526 -21.61 10.06 -12.48
N SER A 527 -21.55 9.37 -11.34
CA SER A 527 -21.05 7.98 -11.20
C SER A 527 -19.62 7.78 -11.72
N GLY A 528 -18.78 8.82 -11.65
CA GLY A 528 -17.38 8.78 -12.09
C GLY A 528 -17.18 8.74 -13.59
N LYS A 529 -18.19 9.07 -14.41
CA LYS A 529 -18.03 9.22 -15.87
C LYS A 529 -17.08 10.37 -16.21
N GLU A 530 -16.03 10.06 -16.96
CA GLU A 530 -14.95 10.99 -17.30
C GLU A 530 -15.35 11.79 -18.55
N GLY A 531 -15.64 13.07 -18.38
CA GLY A 531 -16.05 13.98 -19.47
C GLY A 531 -14.89 14.80 -20.03
N LEU A 532 -13.86 15.04 -19.21
CA LEU A 532 -12.66 15.80 -19.53
C LEU A 532 -11.40 14.99 -19.23
N LEU A 533 -10.28 15.33 -19.90
CA LEU A 533 -8.99 14.66 -19.69
C LEU A 533 -8.55 14.68 -18.22
N GLY A 534 -8.71 15.81 -17.53
CA GLY A 534 -8.31 15.96 -16.13
C GLY A 534 -9.16 15.17 -15.13
N ASP A 535 -10.36 14.69 -15.54
CA ASP A 535 -11.12 13.73 -14.74
C ASP A 535 -10.37 12.39 -14.65
N ARG A 536 -9.58 12.07 -15.68
CA ARG A 536 -8.77 10.86 -15.83
C ARG A 536 -7.32 11.07 -15.38
N VAL A 537 -6.74 12.23 -15.67
CA VAL A 537 -5.34 12.58 -15.44
C VAL A 537 -5.24 13.67 -14.37
N LEU A 538 -4.97 13.27 -13.12
CA LEU A 538 -4.82 14.16 -11.98
C LEU A 538 -3.38 14.65 -11.89
N VAL A 539 -3.18 15.96 -11.75
CA VAL A 539 -1.86 16.62 -11.78
C VAL A 539 -1.71 17.54 -10.56
N SER A 540 -0.56 17.43 -9.88
CA SER A 540 -0.22 18.13 -8.62
C SER A 540 0.82 19.25 -8.80
N ASN A 541 1.41 19.38 -10.00
CA ASN A 541 2.38 20.43 -10.36
C ASN A 541 3.57 20.56 -9.38
N ASN A 542 4.15 19.44 -8.95
CA ASN A 542 5.33 19.39 -8.08
C ASN A 542 5.11 19.92 -6.65
N LEU A 543 3.89 19.83 -6.12
CA LEU A 543 3.66 19.94 -4.68
C LEU A 543 4.27 18.72 -3.95
N PRO A 544 5.04 18.91 -2.86
CA PRO A 544 5.55 17.80 -2.05
C PRO A 544 4.42 17.15 -1.22
N GLU A 545 4.64 15.94 -0.71
CA GLU A 545 3.67 15.20 0.13
C GLU A 545 3.19 16.04 1.32
N LEU A 546 4.11 16.76 1.97
CA LEU A 546 3.84 17.67 3.08
C LEU A 546 4.37 19.06 2.78
N ARG A 547 3.47 20.02 2.55
CA ARG A 547 3.80 21.44 2.43
C ARG A 547 3.43 22.18 3.72
N TRP A 548 4.10 23.30 3.98
CA TRP A 548 3.71 24.18 5.08
C TRP A 548 2.45 24.98 4.70
N ASP A 549 1.63 25.31 5.69
CA ASP A 549 0.50 26.23 5.58
C ASP A 549 0.72 27.34 6.62
N THR A 550 1.07 28.53 6.13
CA THR A 550 1.35 29.70 6.97
C THR A 550 0.12 30.20 7.72
N SER A 551 -1.10 30.00 7.18
CA SER A 551 -2.35 30.39 7.82
C SER A 551 -2.71 29.48 9.00
N LYS A 552 -2.35 28.20 8.92
CA LYS A 552 -2.61 27.18 9.94
C LYS A 552 -1.41 26.87 10.84
N ASN A 553 -0.23 27.44 10.54
CA ASN A 553 1.04 27.20 11.23
C ASN A 553 1.39 25.71 11.39
N GLN A 554 1.11 24.90 10.36
CA GLN A 554 1.31 23.45 10.37
C GLN A 554 1.59 22.89 8.96
N PHE A 555 2.03 21.63 8.88
CA PHE A 555 2.13 20.90 7.61
C PHE A 555 0.77 20.33 7.19
N ILE A 556 0.47 20.39 5.90
CA ILE A 556 -0.72 19.80 5.26
C ILE A 556 -0.31 19.07 3.97
N GLY A 557 -1.16 18.16 3.47
CA GLY A 557 -0.98 17.50 2.17
C GLY A 557 -1.19 15.99 2.17
N SER A 558 -1.25 15.33 3.34
CA SER A 558 -1.45 13.88 3.43
C SER A 558 -2.81 13.37 2.93
N TYR A 559 -3.77 14.27 2.65
CA TYR A 559 -5.15 13.95 2.25
C TYR A 559 -5.62 14.86 1.13
N ILE A 560 -6.52 14.36 0.27
CA ILE A 560 -7.08 15.15 -0.84
C ILE A 560 -7.92 16.36 -0.39
N GLU A 561 -8.32 16.44 0.88
CA GLU A 561 -8.96 17.62 1.45
C GLU A 561 -7.95 18.80 1.61
N ASP A 562 -6.65 18.52 1.74
CA ASP A 562 -5.57 19.52 1.88
C ASP A 562 -5.13 20.10 0.53
N THR A 563 -6.04 20.80 -0.15
CA THR A 563 -5.78 21.40 -1.47
C THR A 563 -5.11 22.78 -1.40
N GLN A 564 -4.47 23.18 -2.49
CA GLN A 564 -3.99 24.55 -2.75
C GLN A 564 -4.92 25.21 -3.77
N ASP A 565 -5.41 26.42 -3.45
CA ASP A 565 -6.18 27.26 -4.37
C ASP A 565 -5.29 27.83 -5.49
N ILE A 566 -5.86 28.00 -6.68
CA ILE A 566 -5.16 28.59 -7.83
C ILE A 566 -5.87 29.89 -8.24
N THR A 567 -5.32 31.04 -7.85
CA THR A 567 -6.01 32.33 -7.88
C THR A 567 -6.37 32.77 -9.30
N GLY A 568 -7.67 32.83 -9.58
CA GLY A 568 -8.25 33.20 -10.88
C GLY A 568 -8.61 32.03 -11.80
N ILE A 569 -8.30 30.79 -11.40
CA ILE A 569 -8.64 29.57 -12.14
C ILE A 569 -9.89 28.93 -11.53
N LYS A 570 -10.74 28.37 -12.38
CA LYS A 570 -12.02 27.75 -12.01
C LYS A 570 -12.09 26.30 -12.47
N TRP A 571 -13.00 25.52 -11.91
CA TRP A 571 -13.34 24.20 -12.45
C TRP A 571 -13.99 24.35 -13.84
N ASP A 572 -13.75 23.40 -14.74
CA ASP A 572 -14.26 23.47 -16.12
C ASP A 572 -15.70 22.94 -16.24
N LEU A 573 -16.07 21.99 -15.38
CA LEU A 573 -17.45 21.48 -15.23
C LEU A 573 -17.91 21.54 -13.75
N PRO A 574 -19.18 21.89 -13.48
CA PRO A 574 -20.20 22.30 -14.43
C PRO A 574 -19.91 23.66 -15.07
N SER A 575 -20.26 23.81 -16.35
CA SER A 575 -19.95 25.00 -17.16
C SER A 575 -20.48 26.27 -16.51
N GLY A 576 -19.65 27.32 -16.45
CA GLY A 576 -20.03 28.62 -15.86
C GLY A 576 -19.94 28.68 -14.34
N THR A 577 -19.42 27.63 -13.67
CA THR A 577 -19.13 27.65 -12.23
C THR A 577 -18.30 28.86 -11.79
N THR A 578 -18.53 29.31 -10.56
CA THR A 578 -17.75 30.37 -9.89
C THR A 578 -16.71 29.81 -8.91
N GLN A 579 -16.75 28.50 -8.62
CA GLN A 579 -15.83 27.87 -7.68
C GLN A 579 -14.39 27.88 -8.21
N THR A 580 -13.46 28.38 -7.39
CA THR A 580 -12.01 28.34 -7.62
C THR A 580 -11.55 26.88 -7.76
N ARG A 581 -10.68 26.61 -8.74
CA ARG A 581 -10.03 25.31 -8.88
C ARG A 581 -8.95 25.16 -7.81
N THR A 582 -8.91 24.00 -7.19
CA THR A 582 -7.89 23.64 -6.22
C THR A 582 -7.13 22.40 -6.68
N ARG A 583 -5.89 22.21 -6.20
CA ARG A 583 -5.09 20.99 -6.46
C ARG A 583 -4.60 20.37 -5.15
N PRO A 584 -4.75 19.04 -4.95
CA PRO A 584 -4.15 18.35 -3.81
C PRO A 584 -2.66 18.10 -4.04
N SER A 585 -1.93 17.73 -2.98
CA SER A 585 -0.68 16.99 -3.18
C SER A 585 -1.00 15.55 -3.59
N LEU A 586 -0.30 15.06 -4.61
CA LEU A 586 -0.41 13.67 -5.10
C LEU A 586 0.88 12.87 -4.89
N VAL A 587 1.92 13.50 -4.33
CA VAL A 587 3.21 12.88 -4.00
C VAL A 587 3.10 12.09 -2.70
N ARG A 588 3.76 10.93 -2.63
CA ARG A 588 3.78 10.04 -1.46
C ARG A 588 5.13 9.34 -1.31
N ASN A 589 5.57 9.13 -0.07
CA ASN A 589 6.78 8.38 0.21
C ASN A 589 6.67 6.91 -0.24
N LEU A 590 7.62 6.44 -1.07
CA LEU A 590 7.74 5.06 -1.53
C LEU A 590 8.92 4.29 -0.89
N ALA A 591 9.65 4.91 0.05
CA ALA A 591 10.95 4.42 0.52
C ALA A 591 10.89 3.08 1.27
N ASP A 592 9.78 2.79 1.97
CA ASP A 592 9.63 1.56 2.76
C ASP A 592 9.49 0.29 1.88
N ILE A 593 9.12 0.47 0.60
CA ILE A 593 9.11 -0.59 -0.41
C ILE A 593 10.56 -0.89 -0.82
N GLY A 594 11.33 0.15 -1.13
CA GLY A 594 12.73 0.08 -1.57
C GLY A 594 13.73 -0.28 -0.46
N SER A 595 13.27 -0.48 0.79
CA SER A 595 14.08 -0.88 1.96
C SER A 595 14.51 -2.36 1.91
N THR A 596 15.14 -2.75 0.81
CA THR A 596 15.71 -4.08 0.54
C THR A 596 17.09 -4.28 1.15
N GLU A 597 17.73 -3.19 1.58
CA GLU A 597 19.08 -3.19 2.17
C GLU A 597 19.18 -4.04 3.43
N ARG A 598 20.42 -4.36 3.83
CA ARG A 598 20.70 -5.12 5.05
C ARG A 598 20.21 -4.37 6.28
N ASP A 599 19.64 -5.14 7.21
CA ASP A 599 18.87 -4.65 8.35
C ASP A 599 17.67 -3.74 7.94
N GLY A 600 17.26 -3.81 6.68
CA GLY A 600 16.06 -3.16 6.13
C GLY A 600 14.78 -3.88 6.51
N GLU A 601 13.63 -3.29 6.18
CA GLU A 601 12.34 -3.81 6.63
C GLU A 601 12.02 -5.20 6.07
N TRP A 602 12.48 -5.53 4.86
CA TRP A 602 12.21 -6.83 4.25
C TRP A 602 13.01 -7.97 4.88
N GLU A 603 14.26 -7.72 5.29
CA GLU A 603 15.07 -8.72 6.02
C GLU A 603 14.46 -9.00 7.40
N LEU A 604 14.03 -7.96 8.10
CA LEU A 604 13.35 -8.05 9.40
C LEU A 604 11.97 -8.73 9.28
N ALA A 605 11.21 -8.45 8.22
CA ALA A 605 9.92 -9.10 7.96
C ALA A 605 10.07 -10.59 7.63
N ALA A 606 11.12 -10.98 6.91
CA ALA A 606 11.49 -12.37 6.70
C ALA A 606 11.94 -13.05 8.01
N ALA A 607 12.62 -12.33 8.90
CA ALA A 607 13.05 -12.86 10.20
C ALA A 607 11.92 -12.98 11.24
N LYS A 608 10.81 -12.24 11.11
CA LYS A 608 9.75 -12.16 12.12
C LYS A 608 8.88 -13.42 12.19
N VAL A 609 8.58 -13.91 13.39
CA VAL A 609 7.59 -14.98 13.58
C VAL A 609 6.17 -14.38 13.49
N PRO A 610 5.26 -14.93 12.64
CA PRO A 610 3.89 -14.45 12.55
C PRO A 610 3.06 -14.86 13.78
N THR A 611 2.22 -13.93 14.26
CA THR A 611 1.35 -14.14 15.44
C THR A 611 0.05 -14.88 15.11
N SER A 612 -0.30 -15.01 13.83
CA SER A 612 -1.39 -15.84 13.32
C SER A 612 -0.94 -16.62 12.09
N THR A 613 -1.61 -17.73 11.76
CA THR A 613 -1.33 -18.54 10.56
C THR A 613 -1.51 -17.77 9.25
N THR A 614 -2.33 -16.72 9.25
CA THR A 614 -2.61 -15.85 8.09
C THR A 614 -1.77 -14.57 8.06
N GLY A 615 -0.85 -14.38 9.02
CA GLY A 615 0.00 -13.20 9.12
C GLY A 615 1.00 -13.11 7.95
N PRO A 616 1.11 -11.98 7.24
CA PRO A 616 1.96 -11.85 6.05
C PRO A 616 3.43 -11.60 6.42
N VAL A 617 3.99 -12.32 7.39
CA VAL A 617 5.39 -12.18 7.85
C VAL A 617 6.00 -13.55 8.18
N GLY A 618 7.33 -13.61 8.26
CA GLY A 618 8.07 -14.85 8.43
C GLY A 618 8.40 -15.47 7.07
N GLY A 619 9.69 -15.64 6.80
CA GLY A 619 10.21 -15.95 5.48
C GLY A 619 11.39 -16.92 5.49
N LEU A 620 11.93 -17.14 4.29
CA LEU A 620 13.22 -17.77 4.05
C LEU A 620 14.27 -16.64 3.91
N ARG A 621 15.37 -16.68 4.68
CA ARG A 621 16.54 -15.81 4.45
C ARG A 621 17.67 -16.65 3.84
N VAL A 622 18.25 -16.16 2.76
CA VAL A 622 19.36 -16.79 2.02
C VAL A 622 20.52 -15.78 1.97
N VAL A 623 21.53 -15.96 2.82
CA VAL A 623 22.66 -15.02 2.96
C VAL A 623 23.94 -15.71 2.49
N THR A 624 24.46 -15.31 1.34
CA THR A 624 25.74 -15.81 0.81
C THR A 624 26.89 -15.00 1.36
N GLY A 625 27.83 -15.65 2.05
CA GLY A 625 28.99 -14.99 2.65
C GLY A 625 29.97 -14.43 1.62
N ALA A 626 30.82 -13.51 2.06
CA ALA A 626 31.83 -12.88 1.21
C ALA A 626 32.86 -13.88 0.64
N GLY A 627 33.04 -15.01 1.33
CA GLY A 627 33.96 -16.08 0.94
C GLY A 627 35.18 -16.15 1.86
N VAL A 628 35.80 -17.33 1.89
CA VAL A 628 37.03 -17.62 2.62
C VAL A 628 38.18 -17.55 1.63
N TYR A 629 39.01 -16.51 1.76
CA TYR A 629 40.21 -16.32 0.95
C TYR A 629 41.44 -16.61 1.81
N LEU A 630 42.31 -17.49 1.34
CA LEU A 630 43.52 -17.93 2.04
C LEU A 630 44.65 -18.07 1.02
N SER A 631 45.91 -17.89 1.46
CA SER A 631 47.05 -18.22 0.58
C SER A 631 47.15 -19.73 0.35
N LYS A 632 48.15 -20.17 -0.44
CA LYS A 632 48.39 -21.60 -0.65
C LYS A 632 48.68 -22.36 0.64
N ASN A 633 49.35 -21.71 1.61
CA ASN A 633 49.89 -22.33 2.81
C ASN A 633 49.03 -22.08 4.07
N ASP A 634 48.04 -21.19 3.99
CA ASP A 634 47.12 -20.92 5.11
C ASP A 634 45.98 -21.94 5.16
N THR A 635 45.49 -22.22 6.36
CA THR A 635 44.33 -23.08 6.62
C THR A 635 43.37 -22.40 7.61
N PRO A 636 42.11 -22.85 7.72
CA PRO A 636 41.17 -22.34 8.72
C PRO A 636 41.65 -22.34 10.18
N SER A 637 42.68 -23.13 10.51
CA SER A 637 43.27 -23.23 11.85
C SER A 637 44.66 -22.59 11.98
N SER A 638 45.32 -22.22 10.87
CA SER A 638 46.66 -21.61 10.87
C SER A 638 46.77 -20.57 9.75
N ILE A 639 46.87 -19.30 10.15
CA ILE A 639 47.08 -18.16 9.26
C ILE A 639 48.52 -17.66 9.46
N ASN A 640 49.33 -17.78 8.42
CA ASN A 640 50.72 -17.36 8.38
C ASN A 640 50.94 -16.17 7.43
N SER A 641 50.01 -15.92 6.50
CA SER A 641 50.08 -14.78 5.58
C SER A 641 49.74 -13.44 6.25
N ASN A 642 50.60 -12.45 6.01
CA ASN A 642 50.35 -11.04 6.32
C ASN A 642 49.74 -10.27 5.13
N VAL A 643 49.54 -10.93 3.98
CA VAL A 643 48.97 -10.30 2.77
C VAL A 643 47.47 -10.11 2.97
N LYS A 644 46.97 -8.88 2.76
CA LYS A 644 45.56 -8.51 2.91
C LYS A 644 44.85 -8.18 1.60
N THR A 645 45.58 -8.10 0.49
CA THR A 645 45.02 -7.92 -0.85
C THR A 645 44.77 -9.27 -1.50
N ILE A 646 43.54 -9.52 -1.96
CA ILE A 646 43.15 -10.81 -2.55
C ILE A 646 43.23 -10.81 -4.09
N TRP A 647 43.35 -12.00 -4.68
CA TRP A 647 43.10 -12.18 -6.11
C TRP A 647 41.60 -12.08 -6.42
N PRO A 648 41.21 -11.59 -7.61
CA PRO A 648 39.84 -11.72 -8.10
C PRO A 648 39.42 -13.19 -8.14
N ASP A 649 38.14 -13.44 -7.92
CA ASP A 649 37.51 -14.75 -7.83
C ASP A 649 37.60 -15.60 -9.13
N ILE A 650 38.31 -15.14 -10.17
CA ILE A 650 38.47 -15.78 -11.48
C ILE A 650 39.92 -16.15 -11.81
N GLU A 651 40.87 -15.77 -10.97
CA GLU A 651 42.29 -16.11 -11.17
C GLU A 651 42.59 -17.41 -10.42
N GLY A 652 43.04 -18.42 -11.18
CA GLY A 652 43.13 -19.82 -10.72
C GLY A 652 44.11 -20.08 -9.57
N MET A 653 44.05 -21.28 -9.01
CA MET A 653 44.63 -21.68 -7.70
C MET A 653 46.17 -21.66 -7.56
N TYR A 654 46.92 -21.06 -8.48
CA TYR A 654 48.38 -21.20 -8.63
C TYR A 654 49.22 -20.04 -8.06
N HIS A 655 48.80 -19.46 -6.93
CA HIS A 655 49.53 -18.39 -6.26
C HIS A 655 49.93 -18.78 -4.83
N ASP A 656 51.19 -18.50 -4.47
CA ASP A 656 51.80 -18.95 -3.21
C ASP A 656 51.55 -18.01 -2.02
N THR A 657 51.63 -16.71 -2.28
CA THR A 657 51.71 -15.63 -1.28
C THR A 657 50.40 -14.83 -1.15
N LYS A 658 49.70 -14.64 -2.27
CA LYS A 658 48.49 -13.81 -2.33
C LYS A 658 47.21 -14.65 -2.19
N PRO A 659 46.28 -14.31 -1.27
CA PRO A 659 45.09 -15.11 -1.01
C PRO A 659 44.13 -15.19 -2.20
N TYR A 660 43.50 -16.36 -2.37
CA TYR A 660 42.46 -16.61 -3.36
C TYR A 660 41.30 -17.39 -2.73
N LEU A 661 40.14 -17.41 -3.42
CA LEU A 661 38.92 -18.02 -2.89
C LEU A 661 39.09 -19.54 -2.73
N LYS A 662 38.98 -20.04 -1.50
CA LYS A 662 39.05 -21.47 -1.17
C LYS A 662 37.67 -22.10 -0.98
N MET A 663 36.72 -21.33 -0.45
CA MET A 663 35.39 -21.80 -0.14
C MET A 663 34.43 -20.62 -0.01
N ARG A 664 33.18 -20.82 -0.37
CA ARG A 664 32.08 -19.86 -0.14
C ARG A 664 30.84 -20.64 0.26
N ALA A 665 30.09 -20.14 1.23
CA ALA A 665 28.85 -20.79 1.66
C ALA A 665 27.74 -19.78 1.84
N THR A 666 26.52 -20.29 1.78
CA THR A 666 25.28 -19.59 2.03
C THR A 666 24.65 -20.12 3.31
N ALA A 667 24.50 -19.25 4.30
CA ALA A 667 23.72 -19.51 5.50
C ALA A 667 22.24 -19.33 5.18
N VAL A 668 21.43 -20.35 5.46
CA VAL A 668 20.00 -20.33 5.17
C VAL A 668 19.20 -20.40 6.46
N TYR A 669 18.22 -19.53 6.61
CA TYR A 669 17.36 -19.42 7.79
C TYR A 669 15.90 -19.55 7.38
N HIS A 670 15.09 -20.11 8.27
CA HIS A 670 13.66 -20.22 8.06
C HIS A 670 12.91 -19.99 9.37
N TYR A 671 11.96 -19.05 9.41
CA TYR A 671 11.26 -18.63 10.63
C TYR A 671 10.52 -19.77 11.37
N LYS A 672 10.19 -20.86 10.66
CA LYS A 672 9.52 -22.06 11.20
C LYS A 672 10.49 -23.13 11.73
N SER A 673 11.78 -22.82 11.88
CA SER A 673 12.75 -23.79 12.43
C SER A 673 12.51 -24.06 13.93
N ASN A 674 13.00 -25.21 14.41
CA ASN A 674 12.84 -25.57 15.82
C ASN A 674 13.69 -24.64 16.71
N GLY A 675 13.09 -24.08 17.77
CA GLY A 675 13.76 -23.13 18.66
C GLY A 675 14.11 -21.78 18.02
N TYR A 676 13.45 -21.40 16.91
CA TYR A 676 13.72 -20.16 16.19
C TYR A 676 13.50 -18.90 17.07
N ASN A 677 14.46 -17.98 17.00
CA ASN A 677 14.39 -16.66 17.61
C ASN A 677 14.53 -15.60 16.50
N ALA A 678 13.68 -14.58 16.46
CA ALA A 678 13.67 -13.57 15.41
C ALA A 678 14.80 -12.54 15.52
N GLN A 679 15.28 -12.28 16.74
CA GLN A 679 16.39 -11.36 17.04
C GLN A 679 17.75 -12.04 16.91
N THR A 680 17.85 -13.33 17.25
CA THR A 680 19.07 -14.13 17.12
C THR A 680 18.82 -15.40 16.28
N PRO A 681 18.45 -15.24 14.98
CA PRO A 681 18.14 -16.37 14.11
C PRO A 681 19.38 -17.22 13.86
N LYS A 682 19.20 -18.56 13.86
CA LYS A 682 20.27 -19.53 13.57
C LYS A 682 20.04 -20.20 12.21
N PRO A 683 21.09 -20.55 11.45
CA PRO A 683 20.94 -21.24 10.19
C PRO A 683 20.28 -22.61 10.38
N ILE A 684 19.41 -23.01 9.45
CA ILE A 684 18.88 -24.38 9.36
C ILE A 684 19.83 -25.32 8.63
N ALA A 685 20.70 -24.77 7.78
CA ALA A 685 21.70 -25.48 6.99
C ALA A 685 22.77 -24.51 6.48
N CYS A 686 23.95 -25.05 6.20
CA CYS A 686 24.95 -24.41 5.34
C CYS A 686 24.81 -24.99 3.92
N VAL A 687 24.72 -24.15 2.89
CA VAL A 687 24.77 -24.60 1.49
C VAL A 687 26.10 -24.14 0.90
N SER A 688 26.84 -25.03 0.23
CA SER A 688 28.03 -24.60 -0.50
C SER A 688 27.64 -23.73 -1.68
N SER A 689 28.39 -22.65 -1.84
CA SER A 689 28.36 -21.74 -2.98
C SER A 689 29.75 -21.61 -3.60
N TYR A 690 30.65 -22.58 -3.35
CA TYR A 690 31.96 -22.62 -3.98
C TYR A 690 31.84 -23.19 -5.40
N TYR A 691 31.89 -22.26 -6.35
CA TYR A 691 31.87 -22.50 -7.79
C TYR A 691 33.18 -22.00 -8.39
N ASP A 692 33.95 -22.92 -8.98
CA ASP A 692 35.26 -22.65 -9.59
C ASP A 692 35.15 -22.55 -11.13
N PRO A 693 35.03 -21.35 -11.72
CA PRO A 693 34.90 -21.15 -13.16
C PRO A 693 36.23 -21.24 -13.94
N THR A 694 37.34 -21.68 -13.33
CA THR A 694 38.68 -21.62 -13.94
C THR A 694 38.80 -22.41 -15.25
N ASP A 695 38.21 -23.60 -15.35
CA ASP A 695 38.24 -24.44 -16.55
C ASP A 695 36.94 -25.25 -16.77
N LYS A 696 36.92 -26.11 -17.80
CA LYS A 696 35.76 -26.90 -18.23
C LYS A 696 35.42 -28.12 -17.37
N SER A 697 36.26 -28.44 -16.39
CA SER A 697 36.06 -29.51 -15.42
C SER A 697 35.90 -28.95 -14.01
N SER A 698 36.69 -27.95 -13.61
CA SER A 698 36.71 -27.35 -12.26
C SER A 698 35.33 -26.92 -11.75
N TYR A 699 34.48 -26.37 -12.63
CA TYR A 699 33.16 -25.83 -12.29
C TYR A 699 32.14 -26.91 -11.89
N LYS A 700 32.42 -28.17 -12.23
CA LYS A 700 31.57 -29.31 -11.93
C LYS A 700 31.86 -29.83 -10.53
N ASN A 701 30.87 -30.50 -9.95
CA ASN A 701 31.02 -31.08 -8.62
C ASN A 701 31.87 -32.35 -8.63
N MET A 702 32.62 -32.58 -7.56
CA MET A 702 33.34 -33.85 -7.34
C MET A 702 32.38 -35.04 -7.38
N ASN A 703 32.77 -36.12 -8.08
CA ASN A 703 31.97 -37.35 -8.20
C ASN A 703 31.54 -37.99 -6.86
N SER A 704 32.29 -37.76 -5.78
CA SER A 704 32.02 -38.28 -4.42
C SER A 704 30.86 -37.60 -3.68
N LEU A 705 30.38 -36.45 -4.17
CA LEU A 705 29.33 -35.67 -3.52
C LEU A 705 27.92 -36.20 -3.84
N PRO A 706 26.89 -35.87 -3.03
CA PRO A 706 25.49 -36.12 -3.38
C PRO A 706 25.11 -35.48 -4.73
N ASP A 707 24.15 -36.06 -5.44
CA ASP A 707 23.69 -35.50 -6.71
C ASP A 707 22.85 -34.24 -6.48
N ALA A 708 23.13 -33.18 -7.26
CA ALA A 708 22.42 -31.91 -7.23
C ALA A 708 21.78 -31.66 -8.60
N SER A 709 20.46 -31.60 -8.65
CA SER A 709 19.68 -31.67 -9.92
C SER A 709 20.01 -30.62 -10.99
N ASN A 710 20.61 -29.49 -10.62
CA ASN A 710 20.99 -28.40 -11.51
C ASN A 710 22.51 -28.33 -11.81
N ILE A 711 23.33 -29.27 -11.31
CA ILE A 711 24.80 -29.16 -11.31
C ILE A 711 25.43 -30.50 -11.74
N GLU A 712 26.26 -30.42 -12.79
CA GLU A 712 27.01 -31.55 -13.34
C GLU A 712 28.10 -32.04 -12.36
N LYS A 713 28.45 -33.33 -12.47
CA LYS A 713 29.54 -33.96 -11.70
C LYS A 713 30.61 -34.50 -12.64
N ASP A 714 31.86 -34.53 -12.16
CA ASP A 714 33.01 -35.02 -12.91
C ASP A 714 34.06 -35.67 -11.99
N LYS A 715 34.95 -36.47 -12.57
CA LYS A 715 36.10 -37.05 -11.86
C LYS A 715 37.17 -36.00 -11.57
N ASP A 716 37.27 -34.99 -12.44
CA ASP A 716 38.22 -33.88 -12.32
C ASP A 716 37.53 -32.59 -11.80
N GLY A 717 36.29 -32.72 -11.31
CA GLY A 717 35.51 -31.61 -10.76
C GLY A 717 36.08 -31.12 -9.43
N GLN A 718 36.20 -29.80 -9.27
CA GLN A 718 36.81 -29.17 -8.08
C GLN A 718 35.78 -28.43 -7.21
N SER A 719 34.56 -28.23 -7.73
CA SER A 719 33.49 -27.58 -7.00
C SER A 719 32.76 -28.54 -6.04
N ASN A 720 32.07 -27.96 -5.06
CA ASN A 720 31.04 -28.64 -4.25
C ASN A 720 29.74 -27.81 -4.19
N ASN A 721 29.52 -26.99 -5.22
CA ASN A 721 28.45 -26.03 -5.36
C ASN A 721 27.06 -26.68 -5.18
N GLY A 722 26.16 -25.98 -4.49
CA GLY A 722 24.78 -26.42 -4.26
C GLY A 722 24.59 -27.66 -3.37
N ILE A 723 25.68 -28.19 -2.81
CA ILE A 723 25.63 -29.28 -1.82
C ILE A 723 25.25 -28.71 -0.45
N VAL A 724 24.39 -29.44 0.25
CA VAL A 724 23.76 -29.02 1.50
C VAL A 724 24.39 -29.77 2.66
N TYR A 725 24.82 -29.01 3.66
CA TYR A 725 25.47 -29.45 4.88
C TYR A 725 24.57 -29.11 6.08
N PRO A 726 24.75 -29.76 7.24
CA PRO A 726 24.05 -29.39 8.47
C PRO A 726 24.27 -27.92 8.85
N ALA A 727 23.45 -27.42 9.79
CA ALA A 727 23.69 -26.14 10.45
C ALA A 727 25.09 -26.12 11.11
N PRO A 728 25.75 -24.95 11.20
CA PRO A 728 27.10 -24.86 11.74
C PRO A 728 27.12 -25.24 13.23
N THR A 729 28.13 -26.00 13.63
CA THR A 729 28.31 -26.57 14.97
C THR A 729 29.40 -25.88 15.78
N ARG A 730 30.28 -25.13 15.12
CA ARG A 730 31.37 -24.37 15.76
C ARG A 730 30.99 -22.91 15.96
N THR A 731 31.71 -22.26 16.87
CA THR A 731 31.49 -20.87 17.28
C THR A 731 32.55 -19.93 16.73
N GLU A 732 32.24 -18.64 16.71
CA GLU A 732 33.18 -17.54 16.40
C GLU A 732 34.49 -17.64 17.18
N SER A 733 34.43 -18.07 18.45
CA SER A 733 35.62 -18.26 19.29
C SER A 733 36.62 -19.27 18.74
N TYR A 734 36.14 -20.33 18.06
CA TYR A 734 37.00 -21.35 17.45
C TYR A 734 37.77 -20.80 16.24
N TYR A 735 37.11 -19.98 15.42
CA TYR A 735 37.67 -19.40 14.20
C TYR A 735 38.18 -17.96 14.37
N SER A 736 38.41 -17.49 15.61
CA SER A 736 38.62 -16.06 15.86
C SER A 736 39.82 -15.47 15.12
N SER A 737 40.90 -16.23 14.91
CA SER A 737 42.08 -15.76 14.17
C SER A 737 41.80 -15.59 12.68
N VAL A 738 41.19 -16.60 12.04
CA VAL A 738 40.85 -16.55 10.62
C VAL A 738 39.70 -15.56 10.35
N LEU A 739 38.72 -15.41 11.24
CA LEU A 739 37.64 -14.42 11.07
C LEU A 739 38.18 -12.98 11.12
N THR A 740 39.08 -12.66 12.06
CA THR A 740 39.77 -11.35 12.08
C THR A 740 40.69 -11.18 10.87
N TYR A 741 41.35 -12.23 10.39
CA TYR A 741 42.12 -12.16 9.15
C TYR A 741 41.24 -11.83 7.94
N LEU A 742 40.07 -12.49 7.82
CA LEU A 742 39.10 -12.31 6.73
C LEU A 742 38.45 -10.92 6.73
N SER A 743 38.19 -10.33 7.90
CA SER A 743 37.56 -8.99 8.00
C SER A 743 38.47 -7.84 7.55
N GLU A 744 39.78 -8.08 7.47
CA GLU A 744 40.77 -7.10 7.00
C GLU A 744 41.05 -7.20 5.49
N LEU A 745 40.47 -8.19 4.78
CA LEU A 745 40.78 -8.47 3.39
C LEU A 745 40.18 -7.44 2.42
N LYS A 746 40.96 -7.13 1.39
CA LYS A 746 40.67 -6.08 0.41
C LYS A 746 40.90 -6.58 -1.02
N TYR A 747 40.11 -6.06 -1.95
CA TYR A 747 40.42 -6.18 -3.38
C TYR A 747 41.60 -5.27 -3.76
N ASN A 748 42.16 -5.45 -4.96
CA ASN A 748 43.27 -4.62 -5.47
C ASN A 748 42.97 -3.11 -5.47
N ASN A 749 41.69 -2.73 -5.52
CA ASN A 749 41.18 -1.34 -5.45
C ASN A 749 40.94 -0.84 -4.00
N ILE A 750 41.50 -1.53 -2.99
CA ILE A 750 41.52 -1.16 -1.57
C ILE A 750 40.16 -1.30 -0.83
N ARG A 751 39.02 -1.52 -1.51
CA ARG A 751 37.75 -1.85 -0.83
C ARG A 751 37.86 -3.17 -0.06
N LEU A 752 37.30 -3.18 1.15
CA LEU A 752 37.06 -4.39 1.92
C LEU A 752 36.11 -5.33 1.15
N ILE A 753 36.31 -6.64 1.28
CA ILE A 753 35.57 -7.63 0.49
C ILE A 753 34.06 -7.65 0.74
N ASP A 754 33.60 -7.07 1.86
CA ASP A 754 32.24 -7.11 2.39
C ASP A 754 31.72 -5.75 2.89
N ASP A 755 32.32 -4.64 2.42
CA ASP A 755 32.09 -3.28 2.92
C ASP A 755 32.26 -3.14 4.46
N GLY A 756 33.09 -4.01 5.07
CA GLY A 756 33.41 -4.04 6.50
C GLY A 756 32.31 -4.61 7.39
N LEU A 757 31.40 -5.44 6.85
CA LEU A 757 30.30 -6.02 7.62
C LEU A 757 30.78 -6.99 8.71
N LEU A 758 31.72 -7.88 8.38
CA LEU A 758 32.32 -8.82 9.32
C LEU A 758 33.13 -8.09 10.41
N ASP A 759 33.86 -7.03 10.04
CA ASP A 759 34.64 -6.22 11.00
C ASP A 759 33.73 -5.60 12.07
N ARG A 760 32.63 -4.95 11.66
CA ARG A 760 31.60 -4.42 12.57
C ARG A 760 30.98 -5.51 13.45
N ALA A 761 30.72 -6.69 12.89
CA ALA A 761 30.17 -7.81 13.63
C ALA A 761 31.15 -8.36 14.69
N LEU A 762 32.44 -8.46 14.36
CA LEU A 762 33.50 -8.91 15.27
C LEU A 762 33.81 -7.86 16.36
N ALA A 763 33.73 -6.56 16.07
CA ALA A 763 33.87 -5.50 17.08
C ALA A 763 32.87 -5.65 18.24
N LYS A 764 31.68 -6.22 17.97
CA LYS A 764 30.63 -6.49 18.96
C LYS A 764 30.77 -7.83 19.72
N LYS A 765 31.91 -8.53 19.61
CA LYS A 765 32.16 -9.86 20.23
C LYS A 765 31.94 -9.93 21.75
N LEU A 766 32.15 -8.82 22.48
CA LEU A 766 31.90 -8.75 23.93
C LEU A 766 30.43 -8.52 24.30
N ALA A 767 29.60 -8.12 23.33
CA ALA A 767 28.16 -7.89 23.49
C ALA A 767 27.39 -8.50 22.30
N PRO A 768 27.44 -9.83 22.10
CA PRO A 768 26.90 -10.48 20.90
C PRO A 768 25.37 -10.34 20.76
N THR A 769 24.66 -10.06 21.86
CA THR A 769 23.22 -9.72 21.86
C THR A 769 22.93 -8.32 21.30
N ASN A 770 23.95 -7.48 21.06
CA ASN A 770 23.84 -6.15 20.46
C ASN A 770 24.22 -6.14 18.97
N ARG A 771 24.33 -7.33 18.35
CA ARG A 771 24.52 -7.49 16.91
C ARG A 771 23.18 -7.40 16.17
N THR A 772 23.19 -6.82 14.98
CA THR A 772 22.04 -6.91 14.08
C THR A 772 21.96 -8.29 13.42
N ILE A 773 20.82 -8.58 12.78
CA ILE A 773 20.64 -9.85 12.06
C ILE A 773 21.49 -9.96 10.79
N SER A 774 21.92 -8.82 10.22
CA SER A 774 22.90 -8.82 9.13
C SER A 774 24.31 -9.17 9.63
N GLU A 775 24.77 -8.51 10.70
CA GLU A 775 26.07 -8.74 11.36
C GLU A 775 26.23 -10.19 11.81
N GLN A 776 25.21 -10.77 12.47
CA GLN A 776 25.25 -12.18 12.87
C GLN A 776 25.29 -13.11 11.65
N SER A 777 24.54 -12.79 10.59
CA SER A 777 24.52 -13.65 9.39
C SER A 777 25.83 -13.64 8.58
N ALA A 778 26.60 -12.55 8.62
CA ALA A 778 27.94 -12.51 8.03
C ALA A 778 28.90 -13.48 8.77
N ILE A 779 28.85 -13.52 10.10
CA ILE A 779 29.62 -14.49 10.90
C ILE A 779 29.17 -15.92 10.59
N ASP A 780 27.86 -16.19 10.59
CA ASP A 780 27.31 -17.52 10.33
C ASP A 780 27.70 -18.05 8.94
N ALA A 781 27.63 -17.22 7.90
CA ALA A 781 27.98 -17.60 6.54
C ALA A 781 29.49 -17.91 6.39
N GLN A 782 30.35 -17.15 7.07
CA GLN A 782 31.79 -17.43 7.07
C GLN A 782 32.13 -18.68 7.91
N ILE A 783 31.46 -18.92 9.05
CA ILE A 783 31.60 -20.18 9.80
C ILE A 783 31.13 -21.38 8.96
N CYS A 784 30.00 -21.27 8.24
CA CYS A 784 29.55 -22.28 7.28
C CYS A 784 30.63 -22.60 6.24
N ALA A 785 31.27 -21.58 5.64
CA ALA A 785 32.34 -21.79 4.67
C ALA A 785 33.57 -22.44 5.30
N LEU A 786 34.03 -21.96 6.47
CA LEU A 786 35.19 -22.50 7.18
C LEU A 786 35.01 -23.96 7.61
N GLN A 787 33.82 -24.33 8.09
CA GLN A 787 33.51 -25.71 8.51
C GLN A 787 33.35 -26.70 7.36
N ILE A 788 32.97 -26.23 6.17
CA ILE A 788 32.98 -27.08 4.97
C ILE A 788 34.42 -27.23 4.45
N LEU A 789 35.19 -26.14 4.43
CA LEU A 789 36.57 -26.12 3.95
C LEU A 789 37.52 -27.00 4.78
N ASP A 790 37.33 -27.06 6.10
CA ASP A 790 38.15 -27.91 6.98
C ASP A 790 37.60 -29.35 7.17
N GLY A 791 36.51 -29.69 6.48
CA GLY A 791 35.89 -31.02 6.53
C GLY A 791 35.14 -31.33 7.84
N SER A 792 34.99 -30.38 8.76
CA SER A 792 34.24 -30.61 10.01
C SER A 792 32.72 -30.74 9.81
N LEU A 793 32.18 -30.30 8.67
CA LEU A 793 30.85 -30.65 8.19
C LEU A 793 30.92 -31.59 6.99
N SER A 794 30.25 -32.74 7.10
CA SER A 794 30.02 -33.66 5.97
C SER A 794 28.72 -33.32 5.22
N PRO A 795 28.63 -33.57 3.90
CA PRO A 795 27.39 -33.43 3.14
C PRO A 795 26.25 -34.26 3.74
N VAL A 796 25.02 -33.73 3.72
CA VAL A 796 23.85 -34.51 4.16
C VAL A 796 23.50 -35.52 3.06
N SER A 797 23.66 -36.82 3.34
CA SER A 797 23.46 -37.88 2.33
C SER A 797 22.00 -38.14 1.96
N ASN A 798 21.08 -38.07 2.93
CA ASN A 798 19.67 -38.44 2.74
C ASN A 798 18.72 -37.35 3.26
N ASN A 799 17.71 -37.01 2.46
CA ASN A 799 16.62 -36.08 2.80
C ASN A 799 17.09 -34.78 3.49
N PRO A 800 18.02 -34.00 2.89
CA PRO A 800 18.47 -32.73 3.46
C PRO A 800 17.29 -31.76 3.66
N VAL A 801 17.40 -30.87 4.66
CA VAL A 801 16.32 -29.92 5.00
C VAL A 801 16.03 -28.96 3.83
N ILE A 802 17.07 -28.62 3.06
CA ILE A 802 17.00 -27.97 1.74
C ILE A 802 17.44 -29.00 0.69
N PRO A 803 16.75 -29.16 -0.46
CA PRO A 803 17.20 -30.08 -1.51
C PRO A 803 18.55 -29.65 -2.12
N HIS A 804 19.41 -30.62 -2.47
CA HIS A 804 20.66 -30.33 -3.19
C HIS A 804 20.37 -29.68 -4.56
N GLY A 805 21.10 -28.61 -4.87
CA GLY A 805 20.89 -27.81 -6.08
C GLY A 805 19.66 -26.89 -6.05
N ALA A 806 18.96 -26.75 -4.91
CA ALA A 806 17.88 -25.76 -4.75
C ALA A 806 18.40 -24.33 -4.52
N ILE A 807 19.61 -24.21 -3.98
CA ILE A 807 20.36 -22.96 -3.82
C ILE A 807 21.79 -23.26 -4.27
N PHE A 808 22.37 -22.45 -5.16
CA PHE A 808 23.74 -22.64 -5.67
C PHE A 808 24.30 -21.34 -6.25
N GLU A 809 25.60 -21.29 -6.53
CA GLU A 809 26.25 -20.14 -7.19
C GLU A 809 26.39 -20.36 -8.72
N THR A 810 26.32 -19.28 -9.49
CA THR A 810 26.73 -19.26 -10.90
C THR A 810 27.50 -17.98 -11.23
N PHE A 811 28.12 -17.95 -12.41
CA PHE A 811 29.03 -16.88 -12.83
C PHE A 811 28.91 -16.60 -14.33
N PHE A 812 28.65 -15.36 -14.71
CA PHE A 812 28.46 -14.95 -16.11
C PHE A 812 28.76 -13.45 -16.31
N SER A 813 29.02 -13.02 -17.54
CA SER A 813 29.18 -11.60 -17.90
C SER A 813 27.83 -10.93 -18.15
N ASP A 814 27.54 -9.82 -17.48
CA ASP A 814 26.49 -8.89 -17.91
C ASP A 814 27.12 -7.80 -18.80
N GLN A 815 26.63 -7.73 -20.03
CA GLN A 815 27.09 -6.77 -21.05
C GLN A 815 26.63 -5.33 -20.77
N ARG A 816 25.50 -5.14 -20.08
CA ARG A 816 25.05 -3.81 -19.65
C ARG A 816 25.94 -3.24 -18.57
N GLU A 817 26.36 -4.11 -17.64
CA GLU A 817 27.28 -3.71 -16.58
C GLU A 817 28.75 -3.70 -17.04
N THR A 818 29.07 -4.30 -18.19
CA THR A 818 30.43 -4.53 -18.69
C THR A 818 31.33 -5.28 -17.69
N GLN A 819 30.72 -6.05 -16.80
CA GLN A 819 31.36 -6.72 -15.68
C GLN A 819 30.89 -8.17 -15.54
N LYS A 820 31.68 -8.98 -14.84
CA LYS A 820 31.29 -10.35 -14.49
C LYS A 820 30.51 -10.38 -13.18
N VAL A 821 29.40 -11.09 -13.20
CA VAL A 821 28.39 -11.20 -12.14
C VAL A 821 28.52 -12.59 -11.50
N ARG A 822 28.84 -12.66 -10.20
CA ARG A 822 28.57 -13.85 -9.37
C ARG A 822 27.16 -13.76 -8.83
N ALA A 823 26.39 -14.84 -8.92
CA ALA A 823 24.99 -14.81 -8.52
C ALA A 823 24.57 -16.05 -7.74
N THR A 824 23.71 -15.85 -6.74
CA THR A 824 23.09 -16.92 -5.97
C THR A 824 21.76 -17.30 -6.63
N VAL A 825 21.69 -18.51 -7.15
CA VAL A 825 20.54 -19.07 -7.88
C VAL A 825 19.59 -19.77 -6.91
N LEU A 826 18.29 -19.55 -7.08
CA LEU A 826 17.20 -20.16 -6.33
C LEU A 826 16.29 -20.96 -7.28
N ASP A 827 16.18 -22.27 -7.05
CA ASP A 827 15.22 -23.12 -7.75
C ASP A 827 13.86 -23.07 -7.03
N LEU A 828 12.94 -22.28 -7.59
CA LEU A 828 11.62 -22.06 -6.99
C LEU A 828 10.76 -23.32 -7.00
N ASN A 829 10.99 -24.27 -7.91
CA ASN A 829 10.25 -25.51 -7.95
C ASN A 829 10.67 -26.44 -6.80
N LEU A 830 11.98 -26.58 -6.53
CA LEU A 830 12.47 -27.35 -5.39
C LEU A 830 12.07 -26.72 -4.05
N LEU A 831 12.12 -25.39 -3.94
CA LEU A 831 11.71 -24.66 -2.73
C LEU A 831 10.20 -24.76 -2.46
N ARG A 832 9.34 -24.61 -3.47
CA ARG A 832 7.87 -24.65 -3.26
C ARG A 832 7.34 -26.05 -2.93
N THR A 833 8.03 -27.13 -3.32
CA THR A 833 7.56 -28.51 -3.07
C THR A 833 8.09 -29.12 -1.77
N LYS A 834 9.13 -28.53 -1.15
CA LYS A 834 9.72 -29.06 0.09
C LYS A 834 9.01 -28.49 1.32
N THR A 835 8.38 -29.36 2.11
CA THR A 835 7.74 -29.01 3.38
C THR A 835 8.74 -28.88 4.53
N ILE A 836 8.44 -28.00 5.49
CA ILE A 836 9.16 -27.83 6.77
C ILE A 836 8.13 -27.59 7.89
N GLY A 837 8.36 -28.14 9.09
CA GLY A 837 7.55 -27.78 10.28
C GLY A 837 6.03 -28.01 10.19
N GLY A 838 5.57 -29.00 9.42
CA GLY A 838 4.15 -29.36 9.26
C GLY A 838 3.59 -28.91 7.90
N SER A 839 2.61 -28.01 7.91
CA SER A 839 1.93 -27.49 6.70
C SER A 839 2.66 -26.31 6.02
N GLU A 840 3.91 -26.06 6.40
CA GLU A 840 4.73 -24.96 5.92
C GLU A 840 5.76 -25.46 4.89
N TYR A 841 6.29 -24.57 4.04
CA TYR A 841 7.16 -24.90 2.90
C TYR A 841 8.44 -24.05 2.92
N LEU A 842 9.50 -24.51 2.26
CA LEU A 842 10.73 -23.70 2.12
C LEU A 842 10.51 -22.42 1.31
N LEU A 843 9.61 -22.44 0.31
CA LEU A 843 8.99 -21.23 -0.22
C LEU A 843 7.77 -20.92 0.68
N PRO A 844 7.87 -20.01 1.67
CA PRO A 844 6.93 -19.98 2.80
C PRO A 844 5.52 -19.58 2.38
N ASN A 845 4.49 -19.96 3.12
CA ASN A 845 3.10 -19.59 2.84
C ASN A 845 2.91 -18.06 2.75
N SER A 846 3.63 -17.28 3.57
CA SER A 846 3.71 -15.81 3.47
C SER A 846 4.21 -15.28 2.12
N GLY A 847 4.92 -16.12 1.36
CA GLY A 847 5.60 -15.82 0.10
C GLY A 847 7.00 -15.25 0.22
N ILE A 848 7.45 -14.83 1.42
CA ILE A 848 8.65 -14.00 1.56
C ILE A 848 9.94 -14.83 1.45
N ILE A 849 10.78 -14.47 0.48
CA ILE A 849 12.20 -14.83 0.41
C ILE A 849 13.01 -13.53 0.49
N TYR A 850 13.91 -13.43 1.45
CA TYR A 850 14.96 -12.41 1.47
C TYR A 850 16.29 -13.05 1.03
N ALA A 851 16.92 -12.53 -0.01
CA ALA A 851 18.16 -13.09 -0.53
C ALA A 851 19.22 -11.99 -0.74
N THR A 852 20.46 -12.26 -0.33
CA THR A 852 21.55 -11.28 -0.39
C THR A 852 22.91 -11.97 -0.45
N ARG A 853 23.95 -11.20 -0.79
CA ARG A 853 25.34 -11.64 -0.81
C ARG A 853 26.20 -10.56 -0.14
N ASP A 854 27.10 -10.97 0.75
CA ASP A 854 27.99 -10.05 1.45
C ASP A 854 29.13 -9.53 0.54
N ASP A 855 29.44 -10.22 -0.57
CA ASP A 855 30.48 -9.80 -1.53
C ASP A 855 30.06 -8.72 -2.54
N ALA A 856 28.78 -8.33 -2.48
CA ALA A 856 28.22 -7.33 -3.36
C ALA A 856 28.67 -5.93 -2.93
N LEU A 857 29.25 -5.17 -3.85
CA LEU A 857 29.78 -3.84 -3.56
C LEU A 857 29.01 -2.80 -4.39
N PRO A 858 28.24 -1.87 -3.77
CA PRO A 858 27.50 -0.85 -4.49
C PRO A 858 28.45 0.22 -5.06
N ASP A 859 27.96 0.97 -6.02
CA ASP A 859 28.58 2.17 -6.58
C ASP A 859 28.85 3.22 -5.49
N ILE A 860 30.09 3.71 -5.43
CA ILE A 860 30.54 4.77 -4.54
C ILE A 860 31.31 5.87 -5.30
N SER A 861 30.93 6.17 -6.55
CA SER A 861 31.51 7.22 -7.39
C SER A 861 31.62 8.59 -6.69
N ALA A 862 30.59 8.98 -5.92
CA ALA A 862 30.54 10.21 -5.11
C ALA A 862 31.12 10.03 -3.68
N GLY A 863 31.73 8.88 -3.40
CA GLY A 863 32.45 8.56 -2.16
C GLY A 863 31.68 7.66 -1.18
N ASN A 864 32.43 6.95 -0.31
CA ASN A 864 31.90 5.93 0.60
C ASN A 864 31.21 6.47 1.87
N THR A 865 30.79 7.74 1.90
CA THR A 865 30.01 8.31 3.01
C THR A 865 28.52 8.07 2.79
N ASP A 866 27.67 8.15 3.83
CA ASP A 866 26.21 8.04 3.65
C ASP A 866 25.66 9.11 2.67
N ALA A 867 26.31 10.28 2.59
CA ALA A 867 25.97 11.32 1.62
C ALA A 867 26.37 10.94 0.18
N GLY A 868 27.59 10.42 0.01
CA GLY A 868 28.11 9.97 -1.30
C GLY A 868 27.38 8.74 -1.83
N LYS A 869 27.02 7.78 -0.97
CA LYS A 869 26.17 6.62 -1.33
C LYS A 869 24.77 7.02 -1.81
N LEU A 870 24.26 8.19 -1.39
CA LEU A 870 22.99 8.73 -1.87
C LEU A 870 23.14 9.48 -3.22
N GLU A 871 24.30 10.11 -3.47
CA GLU A 871 24.60 10.82 -4.73
C GLU A 871 25.04 9.88 -5.86
N SER A 872 25.83 8.83 -5.58
CA SER A 872 26.45 7.95 -6.60
C SER A 872 25.42 7.37 -7.60
N PRO A 873 24.23 6.86 -7.19
CA PRO A 873 23.20 6.38 -8.12
C PRO A 873 22.61 7.44 -9.08
N VAL A 874 22.92 8.72 -8.88
CA VAL A 874 22.41 9.86 -9.67
C VAL A 874 23.49 10.83 -10.14
N ASP A 875 24.78 10.53 -9.94
CA ASP A 875 25.88 11.44 -10.29
C ASP A 875 26.37 11.30 -11.74
N TYR A 876 25.89 10.27 -12.44
CA TYR A 876 26.21 9.92 -13.83
C TYR A 876 27.67 9.46 -14.06
N SER A 877 28.36 8.98 -13.03
CA SER A 877 29.72 8.45 -13.09
C SER A 877 29.74 6.92 -12.90
N ASP A 878 30.56 6.20 -13.67
CA ASP A 878 30.78 4.75 -13.46
C ASP A 878 31.81 4.49 -12.35
N ASP A 879 31.43 3.77 -11.29
CA ASP A 879 32.39 3.19 -10.35
C ASP A 879 32.93 1.83 -10.84
N THR A 880 34.21 1.80 -11.22
CA THR A 880 34.91 0.55 -11.60
C THR A 880 35.22 -0.38 -10.41
N THR A 881 35.03 0.09 -9.17
CA THR A 881 35.26 -0.68 -7.94
C THR A 881 34.04 -1.41 -7.42
N ARG A 882 32.84 -1.09 -7.94
CA ARG A 882 31.59 -1.80 -7.66
C ARG A 882 31.68 -3.27 -8.09
N ARG A 883 30.86 -4.11 -7.46
CA ARG A 883 30.70 -5.53 -7.79
C ARG A 883 29.20 -5.86 -7.82
N PRO A 884 28.58 -5.93 -9.02
CA PRO A 884 27.18 -6.27 -9.18
C PRO A 884 26.96 -7.77 -9.00
N SER A 885 27.18 -8.30 -7.80
CA SER A 885 26.72 -9.64 -7.45
C SER A 885 25.20 -9.68 -7.45
N ALA A 886 24.58 -10.82 -7.77
CA ALA A 886 23.14 -10.89 -8.06
C ALA A 886 22.40 -12.08 -7.42
N ILE A 887 21.07 -12.08 -7.54
CA ILE A 887 20.19 -13.22 -7.24
C ILE A 887 19.52 -13.69 -8.53
N ILE A 888 19.37 -15.01 -8.73
CA ILE A 888 18.70 -15.57 -9.92
C ILE A 888 17.54 -16.46 -9.50
N LEU A 889 16.39 -16.30 -10.16
CA LEU A 889 15.24 -17.19 -10.06
C LEU A 889 15.16 -18.09 -11.28
N ILE A 890 15.14 -19.41 -11.04
CA ILE A 890 14.93 -20.42 -12.08
C ILE A 890 13.71 -21.30 -11.75
N LYS A 891 13.17 -21.96 -12.79
CA LYS A 891 12.03 -22.91 -12.69
C LYS A 891 10.77 -22.28 -12.05
N GLY A 892 10.58 -20.97 -12.24
CA GLY A 892 9.49 -20.19 -11.63
C GLY A 892 8.11 -20.30 -12.29
N GLY A 893 7.96 -21.11 -13.35
CA GLY A 893 6.70 -21.21 -14.12
C GLY A 893 5.46 -21.62 -13.31
N LYS A 894 5.65 -22.27 -12.15
CA LYS A 894 4.59 -22.56 -11.17
C LYS A 894 5.04 -22.13 -9.77
N LEU A 895 4.24 -21.31 -9.08
CA LEU A 895 4.54 -20.84 -7.73
C LEU A 895 3.60 -21.39 -6.64
N TRP A 896 2.45 -21.95 -7.01
CA TRP A 896 1.49 -22.51 -6.04
C TRP A 896 2.05 -23.70 -5.26
N ARG A 897 1.55 -23.89 -4.03
CA ARG A 897 1.87 -25.05 -3.16
C ARG A 897 0.75 -26.09 -3.24
N THR A 898 -0.50 -25.65 -3.05
CA THR A 898 -1.69 -26.49 -3.27
C THR A 898 -2.76 -25.76 -4.11
N ASN A 899 -3.52 -26.49 -4.93
CA ASN A 899 -4.59 -25.89 -5.75
C ASN A 899 -5.90 -25.65 -4.97
N THR A 900 -6.09 -26.36 -3.85
CA THR A 900 -7.16 -26.07 -2.89
C THR A 900 -6.90 -24.74 -2.20
N TYR A 901 -7.93 -23.92 -2.03
CA TYR A 901 -7.82 -22.65 -1.32
C TYR A 901 -7.28 -22.81 0.12
N LYS A 902 -6.36 -21.90 0.48
CA LYS A 902 -5.78 -21.67 1.81
C LYS A 902 -5.51 -20.18 1.95
N GLU A 903 -5.96 -19.56 3.04
CA GLU A 903 -5.75 -18.12 3.27
C GLU A 903 -4.30 -17.82 3.65
N GLU A 904 -3.59 -18.80 4.24
CA GLU A 904 -2.17 -18.67 4.60
C GLU A 904 -1.24 -18.47 3.38
N GLU A 905 -1.51 -19.17 2.27
CA GLU A 905 -0.68 -19.14 1.04
C GLU A 905 -0.94 -17.84 0.25
N LYS A 906 0.00 -16.89 0.30
CA LYS A 906 -0.08 -15.59 -0.39
C LYS A 906 0.52 -15.60 -1.81
N GLY A 907 1.69 -16.22 -2.01
CA GLY A 907 2.35 -16.26 -3.33
C GLY A 907 3.87 -16.32 -3.25
N LEU A 908 4.55 -15.39 -3.92
CA LEU A 908 5.99 -15.13 -3.84
C LEU A 908 6.24 -13.63 -3.63
N THR A 909 7.18 -13.30 -2.76
CA THR A 909 7.78 -11.97 -2.65
C THR A 909 9.28 -12.18 -2.47
N LEU A 910 10.06 -12.02 -3.54
CA LEU A 910 11.51 -11.91 -3.42
C LEU A 910 11.85 -10.48 -3.03
N ALA A 911 12.66 -10.31 -1.98
CA ALA A 911 13.31 -9.06 -1.65
C ALA A 911 14.82 -9.25 -1.63
N THR A 912 15.54 -8.40 -2.36
CA THR A 912 17.00 -8.40 -2.39
C THR A 912 17.52 -6.98 -2.60
N ASN A 913 18.63 -6.65 -1.95
CA ASN A 913 19.37 -5.41 -2.21
C ASN A 913 20.17 -5.46 -3.52
N LEU A 914 20.17 -6.59 -4.22
CA LEU A 914 21.00 -6.85 -5.39
C LEU A 914 20.18 -6.86 -6.69
N PRO A 915 20.82 -6.84 -7.87
CA PRO A 915 20.14 -7.12 -9.12
C PRO A 915 19.56 -8.54 -9.13
N ALA A 916 18.37 -8.70 -9.71
CA ALA A 916 17.66 -9.97 -9.81
C ALA A 916 17.46 -10.38 -11.28
N TYR A 917 17.75 -11.65 -11.58
CA TYR A 917 17.57 -12.24 -12.91
C TYR A 917 16.46 -13.29 -12.86
N ILE A 918 15.56 -13.29 -13.85
CA ILE A 918 14.44 -14.23 -13.91
C ILE A 918 14.54 -15.02 -15.21
N LYS A 919 14.65 -16.35 -15.13
CA LYS A 919 14.93 -17.22 -16.27
C LYS A 919 13.72 -18.08 -16.68
N GLY A 920 13.32 -17.91 -17.94
CA GLY A 920 12.23 -18.65 -18.58
C GLY A 920 10.84 -18.28 -18.05
N ASP A 921 9.84 -19.01 -18.53
CA ASP A 921 8.45 -18.77 -18.18
C ASP A 921 8.24 -18.71 -16.67
N PHE A 922 7.56 -17.66 -16.22
CA PHE A 922 7.45 -17.33 -14.82
C PHE A 922 5.99 -17.11 -14.41
N ASN A 923 5.55 -17.90 -13.42
CA ASN A 923 4.24 -17.81 -12.79
C ASN A 923 3.09 -17.80 -13.80
N LEU A 924 2.94 -18.86 -14.59
CA LEU A 924 1.96 -18.88 -15.68
C LEU A 924 0.52 -18.96 -15.18
N HIS A 925 -0.37 -18.15 -15.76
CA HIS A 925 -1.80 -18.38 -15.71
C HIS A 925 -2.18 -19.65 -16.48
N THR A 926 -3.14 -20.40 -15.94
CA THR A 926 -3.82 -21.49 -16.67
C THR A 926 -5.19 -21.07 -17.20
N GLN A 927 -5.60 -19.83 -16.96
CA GLN A 927 -6.91 -19.25 -17.28
C GLN A 927 -6.73 -17.80 -17.76
N GLU A 928 -7.55 -17.32 -18.70
CA GLU A 928 -7.66 -15.88 -19.04
C GLU A 928 -8.92 -15.26 -18.40
N GLU A 929 -8.95 -13.93 -18.21
CA GLU A 929 -10.10 -13.19 -17.62
C GLU A 929 -11.43 -13.42 -18.37
N PHE A 930 -11.35 -13.66 -19.68
CA PHE A 930 -12.49 -13.95 -20.54
C PHE A 930 -12.30 -15.29 -21.25
N THR A 931 -13.39 -15.90 -21.69
CA THR A 931 -13.32 -17.08 -22.57
C THR A 931 -12.90 -16.73 -23.99
N GLN A 932 -12.89 -15.44 -24.34
CA GLN A 932 -12.31 -14.90 -25.57
C GLN A 932 -10.86 -14.46 -25.31
N THR A 933 -9.89 -15.14 -25.92
CA THR A 933 -8.46 -14.77 -25.84
C THR A 933 -8.22 -13.34 -26.32
N LEU A 934 -7.39 -12.59 -25.58
CA LEU A 934 -6.97 -11.25 -25.98
C LEU A 934 -6.09 -11.31 -27.25
N ALA A 935 -6.45 -10.53 -28.27
CA ALA A 935 -5.66 -10.42 -29.49
C ALA A 935 -4.34 -9.68 -29.24
N ASP A 936 -3.25 -10.09 -29.90
CA ASP A 936 -1.90 -9.51 -29.75
C ASP A 936 -1.87 -7.99 -30.04
N ASP A 937 -2.79 -7.47 -30.87
CA ASP A 937 -2.94 -6.05 -31.26
C ASP A 937 -3.98 -5.28 -30.41
N TRP A 938 -4.65 -5.96 -29.47
CA TRP A 938 -5.74 -5.45 -28.63
C TRP A 938 -6.98 -4.97 -29.40
N ASN A 939 -7.18 -5.37 -30.67
CA ASN A 939 -8.36 -4.98 -31.45
C ASN A 939 -9.70 -5.42 -30.80
N ASN A 940 -9.66 -6.49 -30.00
CA ASN A 940 -10.80 -7.05 -29.28
C ASN A 940 -10.86 -6.66 -27.79
N PHE A 941 -10.00 -5.74 -27.32
CA PHE A 941 -9.83 -5.46 -25.88
C PHE A 941 -11.16 -5.16 -25.17
N TYR A 942 -12.01 -4.33 -25.78
CA TYR A 942 -13.34 -3.94 -25.28
C TYR A 942 -14.49 -4.82 -25.81
N THR A 943 -14.24 -5.71 -26.77
CA THR A 943 -15.28 -6.59 -27.36
C THR A 943 -15.34 -7.98 -26.72
N ARG A 944 -14.44 -8.28 -25.77
CA ARG A 944 -14.53 -9.45 -24.88
C ARG A 944 -15.70 -9.28 -23.91
N THR A 945 -16.65 -10.20 -23.93
CA THR A 945 -17.94 -10.09 -23.21
C THR A 945 -18.22 -11.21 -22.22
N THR A 946 -17.50 -12.33 -22.30
CA THR A 946 -17.81 -13.55 -21.54
C THR A 946 -16.74 -13.81 -20.49
N PHE A 947 -16.98 -13.34 -19.26
CA PHE A 947 -16.06 -13.48 -18.13
C PHE A 947 -15.84 -14.96 -17.75
N ASN A 948 -14.60 -15.32 -17.42
CA ASN A 948 -14.21 -16.67 -17.02
C ASN A 948 -14.18 -16.83 -15.49
N ASN A 949 -15.07 -17.65 -14.96
CA ASN A 949 -15.21 -17.89 -13.52
C ASN A 949 -14.03 -18.63 -12.86
N ASN A 950 -13.08 -19.16 -13.63
CA ASN A 950 -11.89 -19.83 -13.11
C ASN A 950 -10.64 -18.93 -13.09
N PHE A 951 -10.70 -17.72 -13.65
CA PHE A 951 -9.55 -16.80 -13.68
C PHE A 951 -9.16 -16.30 -12.30
N ALA A 952 -7.86 -16.34 -11.99
CA ALA A 952 -7.26 -15.75 -10.78
C ALA A 952 -7.96 -16.12 -9.44
N CYS A 953 -8.62 -17.27 -9.38
CA CYS A 953 -9.29 -17.82 -8.20
C CYS A 953 -8.75 -19.23 -7.88
N ARG A 954 -9.06 -19.78 -6.70
CA ARG A 954 -8.63 -21.15 -6.33
C ARG A 954 -9.83 -22.06 -6.15
N SER A 955 -9.63 -23.34 -6.48
CA SER A 955 -10.65 -24.36 -6.22
C SER A 955 -11.05 -24.38 -4.74
N ARG A 956 -12.37 -24.43 -4.49
CA ARG A 956 -12.97 -24.39 -3.14
C ARG A 956 -12.73 -23.10 -2.32
N ASP A 957 -12.40 -21.98 -2.95
CA ASP A 957 -12.43 -20.67 -2.30
C ASP A 957 -13.89 -20.24 -2.04
N SER A 958 -14.28 -20.10 -0.76
CA SER A 958 -15.64 -19.71 -0.37
C SER A 958 -16.02 -18.28 -0.77
N ARG A 959 -15.04 -17.48 -1.19
CA ARG A 959 -15.25 -16.14 -1.78
C ARG A 959 -15.66 -16.23 -3.24
N PHE A 960 -15.27 -17.27 -3.97
CA PHE A 960 -15.57 -17.45 -5.40
C PHE A 960 -16.33 -18.77 -5.63
N PRO A 961 -17.62 -18.85 -5.26
CA PRO A 961 -18.38 -20.11 -5.27
C PRO A 961 -18.52 -20.73 -6.68
N ASN A 962 -18.36 -19.93 -7.73
CA ASN A 962 -18.42 -20.38 -9.13
C ASN A 962 -17.05 -20.84 -9.69
N CYS A 963 -15.98 -20.79 -8.88
CA CYS A 963 -14.63 -21.22 -9.22
C CYS A 963 -14.45 -22.72 -8.93
N THR A 964 -14.50 -23.56 -9.97
CA THR A 964 -14.48 -25.02 -9.83
C THR A 964 -13.10 -25.62 -10.03
N THR A 965 -12.43 -25.25 -11.13
CA THR A 965 -11.05 -25.67 -11.45
C THR A 965 -10.03 -24.75 -10.79
N GLY A 966 -10.28 -23.44 -10.87
CA GLY A 966 -9.35 -22.39 -10.45
C GLY A 966 -8.10 -22.27 -11.32
N ASP A 967 -7.22 -21.38 -10.91
CA ASP A 967 -5.99 -21.00 -11.59
C ASP A 967 -4.75 -21.45 -10.78
N GLU A 968 -3.70 -21.85 -11.48
CA GLU A 968 -2.42 -22.21 -10.86
C GLU A 968 -1.57 -20.97 -10.50
N TRP A 969 -1.85 -19.81 -11.11
CA TRP A 969 -1.15 -18.55 -10.85
C TRP A 969 -1.31 -18.05 -9.40
N ARG A 970 -0.29 -17.35 -8.88
CA ARG A 970 -0.30 -16.67 -7.57
C ARG A 970 0.36 -15.29 -7.69
N PRO A 971 0.06 -14.29 -6.83
CA PRO A 971 0.85 -13.07 -6.76
C PRO A 971 2.35 -13.34 -6.67
N ALA A 972 3.13 -12.63 -7.48
CA ALA A 972 4.58 -12.69 -7.48
C ALA A 972 5.16 -11.28 -7.51
N ASN A 973 5.83 -10.87 -6.44
CA ASN A 973 6.49 -9.57 -6.33
C ASN A 973 8.01 -9.77 -6.32
N ILE A 974 8.73 -9.04 -7.16
CA ILE A 974 10.20 -9.04 -7.21
C ILE A 974 10.70 -7.65 -6.86
N LEU A 975 11.26 -7.50 -5.65
CA LEU A 975 11.87 -6.29 -5.15
C LEU A 975 13.40 -6.43 -5.21
N ALA A 976 14.04 -5.63 -6.06
CA ALA A 976 15.47 -5.78 -6.38
C ALA A 976 16.13 -4.41 -6.64
N ASP A 977 17.46 -4.41 -6.74
CA ASP A 977 18.21 -3.23 -7.22
C ASP A 977 17.92 -2.92 -8.69
N ALA A 978 17.80 -3.96 -9.50
CA ALA A 978 17.43 -3.95 -10.90
C ALA A 978 16.83 -5.32 -11.25
N VAL A 979 15.99 -5.41 -12.29
CA VAL A 979 15.43 -6.69 -12.76
C VAL A 979 15.77 -6.93 -14.23
N THR A 980 16.38 -8.08 -14.49
CA THR A 980 16.72 -8.57 -15.84
C THR A 980 15.92 -9.82 -16.17
N LEU A 981 15.27 -9.85 -17.33
CA LEU A 981 14.55 -11.02 -17.83
C LEU A 981 15.41 -11.80 -18.82
N LEU A 982 15.38 -13.13 -18.69
CA LEU A 982 16.14 -14.08 -19.50
C LEU A 982 15.23 -15.16 -20.08
N SER A 983 15.52 -15.61 -21.28
CA SER A 983 14.84 -16.71 -21.95
C SER A 983 14.93 -18.03 -21.16
N GLY A 984 14.08 -19.00 -21.54
CA GLY A 984 14.17 -20.36 -20.99
C GLY A 984 15.51 -21.04 -21.32
N ASP A 985 16.16 -20.62 -22.41
CA ASP A 985 17.32 -21.23 -23.04
C ASP A 985 18.66 -20.54 -22.75
N PHE A 986 18.69 -19.37 -22.09
CA PHE A 986 19.93 -18.70 -21.65
C PHE A 986 20.88 -19.66 -20.91
N ASP A 987 22.17 -19.64 -21.22
CA ASP A 987 23.17 -20.48 -20.57
C ASP A 987 24.12 -19.63 -19.71
N PHE A 988 24.17 -19.90 -18.41
CA PHE A 988 25.12 -19.23 -17.50
C PHE A 988 26.56 -19.77 -17.65
N ARG A 989 26.79 -20.86 -18.38
CA ARG A 989 28.12 -21.46 -18.57
C ARG A 989 28.91 -20.67 -19.62
N GLU A 990 29.74 -19.71 -19.19
CA GLU A 990 30.57 -18.87 -20.09
C GLU A 990 31.60 -19.61 -20.97
N LEU A 991 31.79 -20.93 -20.77
CA LEU A 991 32.92 -21.73 -21.26
C LEU A 991 32.84 -22.08 -22.76
N GLY A 992 32.58 -21.06 -23.58
CA GLY A 992 32.50 -21.11 -25.04
C GLY A 992 32.09 -19.78 -25.71
N TYR A 993 31.76 -18.73 -24.95
CA TYR A 993 31.30 -17.45 -25.50
C TYR A 993 32.38 -16.36 -25.38
N THR A 994 32.62 -15.61 -26.45
CA THR A 994 33.52 -14.44 -26.42
C THR A 994 32.85 -13.30 -25.66
N ILE A 995 33.57 -12.67 -24.74
CA ILE A 995 33.13 -11.47 -24.02
C ILE A 995 32.64 -10.43 -25.05
N GLY A 996 31.38 -9.99 -24.91
CA GLY A 996 30.73 -9.05 -25.83
C GLY A 996 29.81 -9.64 -26.90
N SER A 997 29.53 -10.96 -26.90
CA SER A 997 28.56 -11.57 -27.82
C SER A 997 27.24 -11.95 -27.13
N GLN A 998 26.11 -11.44 -27.62
CA GLN A 998 24.77 -11.72 -27.05
C GLN A 998 24.33 -13.15 -27.34
N GLN A 999 23.78 -13.83 -26.33
CA GLN A 999 23.11 -15.13 -26.54
C GLN A 999 21.75 -14.90 -27.23
N PRO A 1000 21.35 -15.73 -28.21
CA PRO A 1000 20.05 -15.64 -28.85
C PRO A 1000 18.96 -16.26 -27.97
N ALA A 1001 17.86 -15.53 -27.75
CA ALA A 1001 16.63 -16.10 -27.21
C ALA A 1001 15.88 -16.86 -28.31
N ASN A 1002 15.68 -18.16 -28.14
CA ASN A 1002 15.07 -19.01 -29.17
C ASN A 1002 13.54 -19.08 -29.07
N ASN A 1003 12.94 -18.64 -27.95
CA ASN A 1003 11.51 -18.77 -27.68
C ASN A 1003 10.91 -17.46 -27.14
N ASP A 1004 9.63 -17.23 -27.46
CA ASP A 1004 8.84 -16.22 -26.73
C ASP A 1004 8.71 -16.65 -25.27
N THR A 1005 8.79 -15.71 -24.32
CA THR A 1005 8.77 -16.01 -22.88
C THR A 1005 7.73 -15.16 -22.15
N THR A 1006 6.98 -15.77 -21.23
CA THR A 1006 5.88 -15.14 -20.48
C THR A 1006 6.21 -14.98 -19.00
N PHE A 1007 6.00 -13.77 -18.48
CA PHE A 1007 6.32 -13.38 -17.11
C PHE A 1007 5.10 -12.71 -16.46
N ASN A 1008 4.45 -13.38 -15.49
CA ASN A 1008 3.37 -12.75 -14.73
C ASN A 1008 3.85 -12.36 -13.33
N LEU A 1009 4.31 -11.13 -13.14
CA LEU A 1009 4.87 -10.64 -11.88
C LEU A 1009 4.85 -9.11 -11.76
N ILE A 1010 4.86 -8.63 -10.52
CA ILE A 1010 5.11 -7.24 -10.18
C ILE A 1010 6.62 -7.04 -10.04
N ILE A 1011 7.16 -6.08 -10.78
CA ILE A 1011 8.56 -5.66 -10.71
C ILE A 1011 8.64 -4.39 -9.89
N ALA A 1012 9.42 -4.41 -8.81
CA ALA A 1012 9.80 -3.23 -8.04
C ALA A 1012 11.32 -3.11 -8.05
N ALA A 1013 11.83 -2.24 -8.92
CA ALA A 1013 13.24 -2.18 -9.27
C ALA A 1013 13.79 -0.75 -9.13
N GLY A 1014 15.12 -0.63 -9.18
CA GLY A 1014 15.80 0.60 -9.51
C GLY A 1014 16.19 0.68 -10.98
N ASP A 1015 16.20 1.90 -11.50
CA ASP A 1015 16.63 2.26 -12.84
C ASP A 1015 17.91 3.13 -12.80
N ASN A 1016 18.51 3.34 -13.97
CA ASN A 1016 19.59 4.32 -14.16
C ASN A 1016 18.98 5.73 -14.35
N PRO A 1017 19.64 6.81 -13.93
CA PRO A 1017 19.14 8.17 -14.08
C PRO A 1017 19.13 8.62 -15.56
N ALA A 1018 18.04 9.24 -16.01
CA ALA A 1018 17.99 9.92 -17.31
C ALA A 1018 18.75 11.25 -17.26
N LYS A 1019 19.24 11.73 -18.41
CA LYS A 1019 19.84 13.07 -18.55
C LYS A 1019 19.34 13.81 -19.80
N PRO A 1020 19.37 15.16 -19.85
CA PRO A 1020 18.82 15.94 -20.97
C PRO A 1020 19.54 15.77 -22.33
N THR A 1021 20.55 14.90 -22.40
CA THR A 1021 21.33 14.58 -23.59
C THR A 1021 21.26 13.09 -24.00
N VAL A 1022 20.84 12.21 -23.08
CA VAL A 1022 20.74 10.76 -23.29
C VAL A 1022 19.61 10.25 -22.39
N ASP A 1023 18.55 9.71 -22.99
CA ASP A 1023 17.47 9.09 -22.22
C ASP A 1023 17.94 7.79 -21.54
N ASN A 1024 17.23 7.37 -20.50
CA ASN A 1024 17.46 6.07 -19.85
C ASN A 1024 16.58 4.96 -20.47
N GLY A 1025 16.00 5.17 -21.65
CA GLY A 1025 15.03 4.29 -22.31
C GLY A 1025 13.60 4.32 -21.73
N GLY A 1026 13.33 5.12 -20.69
CA GLY A 1026 12.00 5.23 -20.07
C GLY A 1026 11.49 3.91 -19.49
N LEU A 1027 10.17 3.71 -19.47
CA LEU A 1027 9.55 2.47 -18.98
C LEU A 1027 10.16 1.23 -19.66
N ASN A 1028 10.44 1.30 -20.97
CA ASN A 1028 10.99 0.22 -21.81
C ASN A 1028 12.32 -0.39 -21.35
N ASN A 1029 13.04 0.30 -20.46
CA ASN A 1029 14.36 -0.08 -19.98
C ASN A 1029 14.44 -0.28 -18.44
N LEU A 1030 13.34 -0.01 -17.71
CA LEU A 1030 13.21 -0.40 -16.29
C LEU A 1030 13.37 -1.92 -16.14
N VAL A 1031 12.77 -2.67 -17.07
CA VAL A 1031 12.98 -4.10 -17.23
C VAL A 1031 14.13 -4.32 -18.21
N ARG A 1032 15.23 -4.87 -17.70
CA ARG A 1032 16.46 -5.07 -18.47
C ARG A 1032 16.42 -6.40 -19.23
N VAL A 1033 17.13 -6.44 -20.35
CA VAL A 1033 17.40 -7.63 -21.16
C VAL A 1033 18.85 -7.60 -21.63
N ILE A 1034 19.48 -8.77 -21.73
CA ILE A 1034 20.91 -8.93 -22.12
C ILE A 1034 21.10 -9.92 -23.28
N GLU A 1035 20.02 -10.50 -23.78
CA GLU A 1035 19.99 -11.44 -24.92
C GLU A 1035 19.60 -10.73 -26.21
N ASN A 1036 19.86 -11.40 -27.33
CA ASN A 1036 19.34 -11.03 -28.64
C ASN A 1036 17.95 -11.65 -28.83
N TRP A 1037 16.92 -10.81 -28.97
CA TRP A 1037 15.51 -11.22 -29.09
C TRP A 1037 14.95 -11.03 -30.52
N THR A 1038 15.77 -11.19 -31.56
CA THR A 1038 15.32 -11.09 -32.97
C THR A 1038 14.06 -11.91 -33.22
N SER A 1039 12.99 -11.26 -33.65
CA SER A 1039 11.69 -11.88 -33.95
C SER A 1039 11.04 -12.64 -32.77
N ARG A 1040 11.40 -12.30 -31.52
CA ARG A 1040 10.80 -12.86 -30.30
C ARG A 1040 10.04 -11.84 -29.46
N LYS A 1041 9.12 -12.36 -28.64
CA LYS A 1041 8.23 -11.59 -27.77
C LYS A 1041 8.55 -11.84 -26.30
N ILE A 1042 8.49 -10.78 -25.50
CA ILE A 1042 8.34 -10.88 -24.05
C ILE A 1042 6.91 -10.46 -23.71
N LYS A 1043 6.14 -11.40 -23.16
CA LYS A 1043 4.81 -11.16 -22.60
C LYS A 1043 4.96 -10.90 -21.11
N LEU A 1044 4.59 -9.71 -20.64
CA LEU A 1044 4.68 -9.34 -19.23
C LEU A 1044 3.33 -8.83 -18.75
N ASN A 1045 2.68 -9.58 -17.87
CA ASN A 1045 1.42 -9.18 -17.24
C ASN A 1045 1.68 -8.93 -15.75
N GLY A 1046 1.41 -7.72 -15.25
CA GLY A 1046 1.73 -7.39 -13.87
C GLY A 1046 1.73 -5.90 -13.60
N ALA A 1047 2.67 -5.43 -12.78
CA ALA A 1047 2.87 -4.00 -12.56
C ALA A 1047 4.36 -3.65 -12.55
N PHE A 1048 4.67 -2.45 -13.04
CA PHE A 1048 6.01 -1.88 -13.10
C PHE A 1048 6.16 -0.82 -12.02
N MET A 1049 7.13 -0.99 -11.12
CA MET A 1049 7.41 -0.04 -10.06
C MET A 1049 8.88 0.38 -10.07
N GLN A 1050 9.12 1.68 -10.24
CA GLN A 1050 10.41 2.31 -10.02
C GLN A 1050 10.38 2.91 -8.61
N VAL A 1051 11.17 2.35 -7.69
CA VAL A 1051 11.09 2.67 -6.24
C VAL A 1051 12.38 3.25 -5.66
N LYS A 1052 13.49 3.13 -6.38
CA LYS A 1052 14.81 3.71 -6.05
C LYS A 1052 15.63 3.90 -7.33
N LYS A 1053 16.82 4.47 -7.23
CA LYS A 1053 17.84 4.33 -8.29
C LYS A 1053 18.70 3.11 -7.99
N SER A 1054 19.14 2.43 -9.04
CA SER A 1054 20.01 1.25 -8.90
C SER A 1054 21.36 1.67 -8.31
N ALA A 1055 21.83 0.96 -7.28
CA ALA A 1055 23.09 1.21 -6.60
C ALA A 1055 24.16 0.17 -6.93
N TYR A 1056 23.81 -0.97 -7.55
CA TYR A 1056 24.77 -2.01 -7.93
C TYR A 1056 24.89 -2.12 -9.46
N ALA A 1057 23.77 -2.01 -10.17
CA ALA A 1057 23.68 -2.14 -11.63
C ALA A 1057 23.67 -0.76 -12.34
N THR A 1058 24.69 0.05 -12.04
CA THR A 1058 24.80 1.48 -12.41
C THR A 1058 25.36 1.76 -13.80
N GLY A 1059 25.83 0.74 -14.54
CA GLY A 1059 26.61 0.89 -15.79
C GLY A 1059 26.13 2.02 -16.71
N THR A 1060 26.95 3.07 -16.89
CA THR A 1060 26.51 4.32 -17.55
C THR A 1060 26.55 4.29 -19.07
N ASN A 1061 27.12 3.25 -19.67
CA ASN A 1061 27.06 3.05 -21.11
C ASN A 1061 25.58 3.01 -21.53
N PRO A 1062 25.11 3.92 -22.42
CA PRO A 1062 23.81 3.72 -23.05
C PRO A 1062 23.84 2.32 -23.67
N PRO A 1063 22.79 1.49 -23.46
CA PRO A 1063 22.86 0.07 -23.74
C PRO A 1063 23.39 -0.10 -25.15
N GLN A 1064 24.56 -0.76 -25.28
CA GLN A 1064 25.21 -1.03 -26.57
C GLN A 1064 24.10 -1.56 -27.47
N THR A 1065 23.70 -0.76 -28.48
CA THR A 1065 22.31 -0.73 -28.98
C THR A 1065 21.84 -2.16 -29.13
N LEU A 1066 20.91 -2.59 -28.27
CA LEU A 1066 20.56 -4.00 -28.17
C LEU A 1066 20.05 -4.39 -29.55
N ASN A 1067 20.88 -5.06 -30.36
CA ASN A 1067 20.75 -4.92 -31.82
C ASN A 1067 19.40 -5.45 -32.33
N ASN A 1068 18.75 -6.30 -31.51
CA ASN A 1068 17.39 -6.74 -31.67
C ASN A 1068 16.70 -6.84 -30.28
N PRO A 1069 15.98 -5.79 -29.81
CA PRO A 1069 15.20 -5.88 -28.59
C PRO A 1069 13.92 -6.70 -28.82
N PRO A 1070 13.33 -7.29 -27.77
CA PRO A 1070 12.10 -8.06 -27.91
C PRO A 1070 10.92 -7.17 -28.28
N THR A 1071 9.95 -7.74 -28.98
CA THR A 1071 8.59 -7.17 -29.03
C THR A 1071 8.01 -7.25 -27.62
N ARG A 1072 7.80 -6.09 -26.99
CA ARG A 1072 7.26 -5.97 -25.64
C ARG A 1072 5.74 -5.99 -25.69
N GLN A 1073 5.12 -7.01 -25.10
CA GLN A 1073 3.68 -7.05 -24.86
C GLN A 1073 3.45 -6.93 -23.37
N TRP A 1074 3.22 -5.70 -22.92
CA TRP A 1074 3.01 -5.40 -21.51
C TRP A 1074 1.52 -5.18 -21.24
N SER A 1075 1.04 -5.73 -20.13
CA SER A 1075 -0.31 -5.48 -19.67
C SER A 1075 -0.37 -5.45 -18.15
N TYR A 1076 -1.42 -4.84 -17.61
CA TYR A 1076 -1.77 -4.99 -16.22
C TYR A 1076 -2.51 -6.31 -15.99
N ASP A 1077 -1.96 -7.12 -15.09
CA ASP A 1077 -2.59 -8.36 -14.64
C ASP A 1077 -3.77 -8.06 -13.71
N VAL A 1078 -4.98 -8.11 -14.28
CA VAL A 1078 -6.25 -7.93 -13.58
C VAL A 1078 -6.44 -8.99 -12.46
N GLY A 1079 -5.75 -10.12 -12.54
CA GLY A 1079 -5.71 -11.17 -11.51
C GLY A 1079 -5.23 -10.68 -10.14
N LEU A 1080 -4.34 -9.67 -10.12
CA LEU A 1080 -3.89 -9.01 -8.89
C LEU A 1080 -5.07 -8.41 -8.09
N LEU A 1081 -6.12 -7.93 -8.76
CA LEU A 1081 -7.30 -7.35 -8.13
C LEU A 1081 -8.21 -8.39 -7.44
N PHE A 1082 -7.95 -9.70 -7.62
CA PHE A 1082 -8.68 -10.79 -6.95
C PHE A 1082 -8.02 -11.27 -5.64
N GLN A 1083 -6.71 -11.06 -5.47
CA GLN A 1083 -5.91 -11.80 -4.46
C GLN A 1083 -5.86 -11.12 -3.08
N SER A 1084 -5.87 -11.91 -2.00
CA SER A 1084 -5.76 -11.36 -0.63
C SER A 1084 -4.48 -10.51 -0.50
N PRO A 1085 -4.52 -9.31 0.10
CA PRO A 1085 -3.32 -8.51 0.32
C PRO A 1085 -2.23 -9.30 1.05
N ASP A 1086 -1.04 -9.32 0.45
CA ASP A 1086 0.20 -9.77 1.06
C ASP A 1086 0.88 -8.60 1.79
N LEU A 1087 2.13 -8.81 2.27
CA LEU A 1087 2.86 -7.74 2.95
C LEU A 1087 3.10 -6.55 2.03
N PHE A 1088 3.42 -6.81 0.76
CA PHE A 1088 3.72 -5.82 -0.26
C PHE A 1088 2.50 -4.91 -0.51
N ALA A 1089 1.33 -5.48 -0.77
CA ALA A 1089 0.08 -4.75 -0.94
C ALA A 1089 -0.31 -3.95 0.33
N SER A 1090 -0.06 -4.49 1.53
CA SER A 1090 -0.37 -3.83 2.81
C SER A 1090 0.58 -2.66 3.18
N LYS A 1091 1.82 -2.69 2.70
CA LYS A 1091 2.78 -1.57 2.74
C LYS A 1091 2.45 -0.47 1.72
N LEU A 1092 1.56 -0.76 0.77
CA LEU A 1092 1.24 0.06 -0.39
C LEU A 1092 -0.15 0.70 -0.35
N ALA A 1093 -0.88 0.54 0.75
CA ALA A 1093 -2.28 0.94 0.88
C ALA A 1093 -2.41 2.46 1.07
N VAL A 1094 -2.98 3.17 0.08
CA VAL A 1094 -3.20 4.62 0.14
C VAL A 1094 -4.67 5.00 0.17
N THR A 1095 -5.01 6.10 0.84
CA THR A 1095 -6.34 6.72 0.73
C THR A 1095 -6.56 7.18 -0.73
N PRO A 1096 -7.64 6.77 -1.42
CA PRO A 1096 -7.91 7.21 -2.78
C PRO A 1096 -8.31 8.70 -2.83
N PRO A 1097 -8.24 9.35 -4.00
CA PRO A 1097 -8.69 10.74 -4.18
C PRO A 1097 -10.21 10.93 -4.06
N GLU A 1098 -11.00 9.86 -4.11
CA GLU A 1098 -12.46 9.97 -4.01
C GLU A 1098 -12.88 10.24 -2.55
N PRO A 1099 -13.79 11.21 -2.29
CA PRO A 1099 -14.32 11.44 -0.95
C PRO A 1099 -14.95 10.16 -0.38
N PRO A 1100 -14.86 9.91 0.94
CA PRO A 1100 -15.30 8.66 1.56
C PRO A 1100 -16.79 8.38 1.34
N ASP A 1101 -17.18 7.15 1.64
CA ASP A 1101 -18.58 6.75 1.63
C ASP A 1101 -19.22 7.05 2.99
N GLU A 1102 -20.33 7.77 2.95
CA GLU A 1102 -20.99 8.33 4.12
C GLU A 1102 -22.46 7.91 4.15
N TYR A 1103 -22.92 7.41 5.29
CA TYR A 1103 -24.28 6.94 5.51
C TYR A 1103 -24.81 7.55 6.82
N LEU A 1104 -26.10 7.90 6.81
CA LEU A 1104 -26.76 8.58 7.93
C LEU A 1104 -28.11 7.90 8.20
N ARG A 1105 -28.41 7.62 9.47
CA ARG A 1105 -29.75 7.20 9.89
C ARG A 1105 -30.09 7.66 11.30
N GLU A 1106 -31.36 7.92 11.54
CA GLU A 1106 -31.91 8.12 12.88
C GLU A 1106 -31.92 6.77 13.64
N VAL A 1107 -31.60 6.82 14.94
CA VAL A 1107 -31.61 5.65 15.85
C VAL A 1107 -32.38 5.97 17.13
N SER A 1108 -33.06 4.97 17.68
CA SER A 1108 -33.88 5.17 18.89
C SER A 1108 -33.04 5.16 20.17
N ARG A 1109 -33.46 5.90 21.21
CA ARG A 1109 -32.87 5.86 22.58
C ARG A 1109 -32.79 4.47 23.23
N GLY A 1110 -33.51 3.47 22.69
CA GLY A 1110 -33.44 2.07 23.14
C GLY A 1110 -32.31 1.26 22.51
N ASP A 1111 -31.52 1.81 21.59
CA ASP A 1111 -30.42 1.10 20.93
C ASP A 1111 -29.21 0.92 21.86
N THR A 1112 -28.62 -0.28 21.88
CA THR A 1112 -27.56 -0.67 22.82
C THR A 1112 -26.25 0.13 22.67
N TRP A 1113 -25.89 0.54 21.45
CA TRP A 1113 -24.71 1.39 21.23
C TRP A 1113 -24.95 2.80 21.80
N LEU A 1114 -26.15 3.33 21.58
CA LEU A 1114 -26.55 4.65 22.07
C LEU A 1114 -26.76 4.67 23.59
N GLN A 1115 -27.30 3.61 24.19
CA GLN A 1115 -27.40 3.46 25.64
C GLN A 1115 -26.03 3.57 26.31
N THR A 1116 -25.00 2.97 25.69
CA THR A 1116 -23.62 3.05 26.20
C THR A 1116 -23.08 4.49 26.16
N LEU A 1117 -23.44 5.28 25.14
CA LEU A 1117 -23.11 6.72 25.06
C LEU A 1117 -23.87 7.55 26.10
N LEU A 1118 -25.15 7.28 26.32
CA LEU A 1118 -25.95 7.99 27.34
C LEU A 1118 -25.52 7.66 28.78
N CYS A 1119 -24.88 6.50 28.98
CA CYS A 1119 -24.27 6.08 30.25
C CYS A 1119 -22.81 6.52 30.41
N ALA A 1120 -22.25 7.31 29.49
CA ALA A 1120 -20.87 7.77 29.55
C ALA A 1120 -20.57 8.59 30.82
N LYS A 1121 -19.32 8.55 31.26
CA LYS A 1121 -18.82 9.29 32.43
C LYS A 1121 -17.70 10.23 32.06
N GLU A 1122 -17.49 11.29 32.84
CA GLU A 1122 -16.38 12.23 32.62
C GLU A 1122 -15.03 11.52 32.81
N THR A 1123 -14.10 11.66 31.86
CA THR A 1123 -12.79 10.98 31.96
C THR A 1123 -11.94 11.51 33.12
N SER A 1124 -12.10 12.78 33.49
CA SER A 1124 -11.45 13.42 34.63
C SER A 1124 -12.04 13.02 35.99
N ASN A 1125 -13.30 12.62 36.04
CA ASN A 1125 -13.97 12.18 37.26
C ASN A 1125 -14.93 11.01 36.97
N PRO A 1126 -14.48 9.75 37.15
CA PRO A 1126 -15.30 8.54 36.89
C PRO A 1126 -16.55 8.37 37.78
N ASN A 1127 -16.82 9.27 38.71
CA ASN A 1127 -18.07 9.33 39.47
C ASN A 1127 -19.12 10.22 38.80
N ASN A 1128 -18.71 11.17 37.96
CA ASN A 1128 -19.60 12.07 37.25
C ASN A 1128 -20.11 11.44 35.94
N PHE A 1129 -21.43 11.39 35.77
CA PHE A 1129 -22.05 11.02 34.49
C PHE A 1129 -22.08 12.22 33.55
N ALA A 1130 -21.95 11.96 32.25
CA ALA A 1130 -22.01 12.98 31.20
C ALA A 1130 -23.37 13.73 31.18
N ILE A 1131 -24.43 13.04 31.60
CA ILE A 1131 -25.79 13.54 31.81
C ILE A 1131 -26.07 13.48 33.32
N ARG A 1132 -26.25 14.64 33.98
CA ARG A 1132 -26.52 14.71 35.43
C ARG A 1132 -27.94 14.24 35.78
N ASP A 1133 -28.93 14.56 34.95
CA ASP A 1133 -30.32 14.17 35.15
C ASP A 1133 -30.49 12.65 34.99
N GLN A 1134 -30.88 11.99 36.09
CA GLN A 1134 -31.11 10.55 36.10
C GLN A 1134 -32.22 10.13 35.12
N LYS A 1135 -33.25 10.96 34.93
CA LYS A 1135 -34.41 10.66 34.05
C LYS A 1135 -34.07 10.69 32.56
N GLN A 1136 -32.92 11.27 32.20
CA GLN A 1136 -32.44 11.31 30.81
C GLN A 1136 -31.46 10.17 30.47
N ARG A 1137 -31.04 9.37 31.47
CA ARG A 1137 -30.16 8.20 31.32
C ARG A 1137 -30.96 6.89 31.20
N PRO A 1138 -30.46 5.89 30.44
CA PRO A 1138 -31.02 4.53 30.42
C PRO A 1138 -31.07 3.89 31.81
N ASP A 1139 -32.06 3.02 32.04
CA ASP A 1139 -32.27 2.30 33.30
C ASP A 1139 -31.01 1.54 33.76
N SER A 1140 -30.18 1.06 32.81
CA SER A 1140 -28.92 0.37 33.06
C SER A 1140 -27.84 1.21 33.76
N CYS A 1141 -28.04 2.51 33.90
CA CYS A 1141 -27.10 3.42 34.56
C CYS A 1141 -27.80 4.57 35.31
N GLN A 1142 -29.02 4.35 35.80
CA GLN A 1142 -29.70 5.31 36.68
C GLN A 1142 -29.15 5.30 38.12
N SER A 1143 -28.60 4.16 38.57
CA SER A 1143 -27.89 4.00 39.85
C SER A 1143 -26.50 4.65 39.86
#